data_AF-A0A2P6VI25-F1
#
_entry.id   AF-A0A2P6VI25-F1
#
_cell.length_a   1.000
_cell.length_b   1.000
_cell.length_c   1.000
_cell.angle_alpha   90.00
_cell.angle_beta   90.00
_cell.angle_gamma   90.00
#
_symmetry.space_group_name_H-M   'P 1'
#
loop_
_entity.id
_entity.type
_entity.pdbx_description
1 polymer ?
#
loop_
_entity_poly.entity_id
_entity_poly.type
_entity_poly.pdbx_seq_one_letter_code
_entity_poly.pdbx_strand_id
1 'polypeptide(L)'
;MRPVVLVLLLAAAGTVWASCEGQGCPEQAAAARAAGLLGSSTQQLRSCTPRTFPTQGSLEAVSPATRINDLRWAAGPNGTVNDKYIFALTMDFDGFPGGPMWRSDASGAPVSWADATPKIAASLPAGNATLTGVMDLLWHGSRPDRILFQGKGRFHFLSLDYGATFKALPTPGDTEGFGHEIRVHPRQADWLLAKVRRNECLVDRRSPACAYDLFLSQDFAASWKNLTEQSAGRVASFRDYDWGCKMDKFAGKPTPDEAIFATLYAGPAAGGSRGKGLYPGWDKDLHYAVSLDFFKTPVAKMVPCGNLFEIVAHKVYLAVPSECPVGPDGKARKVPKSGIAGRTVTMYVSDDGDEFAEVCLPINLEDDGYNMIHTHDQWAAFILADHAEPGSKGPTADSPTSDAYAPAYNASFYTISLRSVYRREFITDFARVEGIPGMFIANQVDEAAMGAATSYTDFLQTRITLNGGGDWQALPKPERFTYAQCNACKPGAPDEQCRLHLHGPTSWFAPEGPRPNFYSHDAAPGLVLATGNVGAHLDFQAGSSCTFMSRDAGLTWEDVADYAGIYEYGNNGGLIVMAPHKSEGPSDVVQFSGDQSACWHTVKLPEPIMVENIRVDPKGLGHTFMVHGAACLKSTTKPNCTFTGGGAPPAKMFVIDVKDLLGSDWRDCNAAEGSTDYETWTVPRPDTCLLGERYSMVRRKRDAACFNTGSYTPAVAQQGTCNCTFADTECEFGWQRNGTACAKMPDHTCMDTCPSMMNSGYVVSATHLRLVHGEQCTGVGAIIPDTDGRGGWAGGGGGGKGGGGKGGGGGGGGSAIKSFFLFVLVTGILVVVAGVVWAHCLPDHLKDRAMDVLAPLAGLAAVAFETVLDAVISAWDWLRAKFAGAGQRSAAEAAYFEPLAAVDPEDHRSPPLFPGRQQAAQQPLQAPCTHATRACYMLGLVVTFSMGAAAERSAHVAALLALTTAAFLADMAWWLRCRKSAPGGSSYARWRDVLPLLISSNHVLLGAGRSLVLWTRALPADAVDGGGGWLAAAQYMFLVLHSGHVFASLTRWLLGFRVSFMLPSQLLETLALARYHGALCATPLLASPAVQAMTKRAYTLLGALRFTCIPQAAGRALALPPAGKCSAVLTYSRLLLGVLLPAALEAATELRLYREHQRERRLAGLPAERCSGTQARLYAVLGRLRDALHGPTAVVAVWVAMGLLFDLVLVLAQ
;
A
#
# COMPACT_ATOMS: atom_id res chain seq x y z
N MET A 1 -34.99 -65.35 -37.59
CA MET A 1 -35.17 -66.03 -36.28
C MET A 1 -33.80 -66.35 -35.73
N ARG A 2 -33.60 -66.06 -34.43
CA ARG A 2 -32.71 -66.72 -33.45
C ARG A 2 -32.66 -68.27 -33.61
N PRO A 3 -31.91 -69.05 -32.80
CA PRO A 3 -30.70 -68.80 -31.95
C PRO A 3 -29.68 -69.99 -31.97
N VAL A 4 -28.79 -70.06 -30.93
CA VAL A 4 -28.09 -71.24 -30.30
C VAL A 4 -26.63 -71.44 -30.75
N VAL A 5 -25.58 -71.61 -29.91
CA VAL A 5 -25.39 -71.70 -28.45
C VAL A 5 -23.88 -71.61 -28.12
N LEU A 6 -23.58 -71.08 -26.94
CA LEU A 6 -22.58 -71.51 -25.96
C LEU A 6 -21.72 -72.74 -26.37
N VAL A 7 -20.42 -72.75 -26.08
CA VAL A 7 -19.79 -73.66 -25.11
C VAL A 7 -18.28 -73.42 -25.17
N LEU A 8 -17.67 -73.32 -23.97
CA LEU A 8 -16.23 -73.33 -23.63
C LEU A 8 -15.58 -71.98 -23.28
N LEU A 9 -16.04 -71.52 -22.12
CA LEU A 9 -15.33 -70.78 -21.08
C LEU A 9 -14.01 -71.45 -20.60
N LEU A 10 -13.11 -70.58 -20.07
CA LEU A 10 -12.09 -70.77 -18.99
C LEU A 10 -10.64 -71.16 -19.36
N ALA A 11 -9.67 -70.29 -19.01
CA ALA A 11 -8.57 -70.57 -18.06
C ALA A 11 -7.56 -69.40 -17.84
N ALA A 12 -7.34 -69.08 -16.54
CA ALA A 12 -6.08 -68.81 -15.81
C ALA A 12 -5.08 -67.68 -16.18
N ALA A 13 -4.42 -67.19 -15.10
CA ALA A 13 -3.56 -66.01 -14.97
C ALA A 13 -2.04 -66.27 -15.11
N GLY A 14 -1.25 -65.20 -15.36
CA GLY A 14 0.19 -65.14 -15.02
C GLY A 14 1.12 -64.30 -15.93
N THR A 15 1.48 -63.09 -15.46
CA THR A 15 2.74 -62.32 -15.63
C THR A 15 3.32 -61.88 -17.00
N VAL A 16 3.90 -60.66 -16.94
CA VAL A 16 4.94 -60.01 -17.79
C VAL A 16 4.48 -59.08 -18.93
N TRP A 17 5.21 -57.97 -18.96
CA TRP A 17 5.25 -56.82 -19.86
C TRP A 17 5.04 -57.10 -21.35
N ALA A 18 4.30 -56.22 -22.02
CA ALA A 18 4.73 -55.53 -23.24
C ALA A 18 3.64 -54.53 -23.70
N SER A 19 4.14 -53.42 -24.24
CA SER A 19 3.47 -52.44 -25.09
C SER A 19 2.44 -53.01 -26.08
N CYS A 20 1.32 -52.31 -26.24
CA CYS A 20 0.61 -52.19 -27.51
C CYS A 20 0.22 -50.73 -27.74
N GLU A 21 0.98 -50.07 -28.62
CA GLU A 21 0.50 -49.00 -29.48
C GLU A 21 -0.65 -49.53 -30.37
N GLY A 22 -1.53 -48.63 -30.78
CA GLY A 22 -2.39 -48.84 -31.95
C GLY A 22 -3.86 -49.05 -31.65
N GLN A 23 -4.62 -47.97 -31.79
CA GLN A 23 -6.04 -47.88 -32.19
C GLN A 23 -6.96 -49.08 -31.87
N GLY A 24 -7.90 -48.85 -30.93
CA GLY A 24 -9.22 -49.48 -31.00
C GLY A 24 -9.80 -49.90 -29.66
N CYS A 25 -10.77 -49.13 -29.15
CA CYS A 25 -12.02 -49.68 -28.61
C CYS A 25 -13.12 -48.60 -28.50
N PRO A 26 -13.62 -48.06 -29.63
CA PRO A 26 -14.86 -47.26 -29.62
C PRO A 26 -16.09 -48.08 -29.17
N GLU A 27 -16.06 -49.41 -29.29
CA GLU A 27 -17.19 -50.28 -28.90
C GLU A 27 -17.34 -50.48 -27.37
N GLN A 28 -16.26 -50.49 -26.59
CA GLN A 28 -16.38 -50.57 -25.12
C GLN A 28 -16.84 -49.23 -24.53
N ALA A 29 -16.44 -48.12 -25.13
CA ALA A 29 -17.00 -46.80 -24.82
C ALA A 29 -18.47 -46.68 -25.27
N ALA A 30 -18.87 -47.33 -26.38
CA ALA A 30 -20.26 -47.39 -26.82
C ALA A 30 -21.12 -48.29 -25.90
N ALA A 31 -20.57 -49.40 -25.40
CA ALA A 31 -21.24 -50.28 -24.44
C ALA A 31 -21.39 -49.61 -23.06
N ALA A 32 -20.38 -48.86 -22.60
CA ALA A 32 -20.46 -48.04 -21.40
C ALA A 32 -21.45 -46.86 -21.54
N ARG A 33 -21.60 -46.30 -22.75
CA ARG A 33 -22.64 -45.30 -23.09
C ARG A 33 -24.05 -45.93 -23.15
N ALA A 34 -24.18 -47.15 -23.68
CA ALA A 34 -25.46 -47.87 -23.75
C ALA A 34 -25.92 -48.38 -22.37
N ALA A 35 -24.99 -48.61 -21.44
CA ALA A 35 -25.25 -49.02 -20.06
C ALA A 35 -25.48 -47.85 -19.07
N GLY A 36 -25.40 -46.59 -19.54
CA GLY A 36 -25.63 -45.42 -18.69
C GLY A 36 -24.56 -45.13 -17.63
N LEU A 37 -23.37 -45.75 -17.73
CA LEU A 37 -22.27 -45.62 -16.77
C LEU A 37 -21.32 -44.45 -17.10
N LEU A 38 -21.36 -43.96 -18.34
CA LEU A 38 -20.77 -42.69 -18.72
C LEU A 38 -21.93 -41.73 -18.97
N GLY A 39 -22.01 -40.67 -18.17
CA GLY A 39 -23.04 -39.63 -18.28
C GLY A 39 -23.28 -39.25 -19.74
N SER A 40 -24.55 -39.18 -20.12
CA SER A 40 -25.00 -39.04 -21.50
C SER A 40 -24.30 -37.86 -22.20
N SER A 41 -23.34 -38.15 -23.07
CA SER A 41 -23.03 -37.24 -24.15
C SER A 41 -24.21 -37.28 -25.12
N THR A 42 -24.80 -36.12 -25.39
CA THR A 42 -25.82 -35.88 -26.43
C THR A 42 -27.12 -36.66 -26.26
N GLN A 43 -27.86 -36.43 -25.18
CA GLN A 43 -29.32 -36.39 -25.31
C GLN A 43 -29.69 -35.02 -25.85
N GLN A 44 -30.58 -34.99 -26.84
CA GLN A 44 -31.14 -33.79 -27.43
C GLN A 44 -31.66 -32.84 -26.34
N LEU A 45 -30.81 -31.91 -25.89
CA LEU A 45 -31.24 -30.61 -25.40
C LEU A 45 -32.26 -30.13 -26.43
N ARG A 46 -33.51 -29.83 -26.02
CA ARG A 46 -34.48 -29.15 -26.90
C ARG A 46 -33.71 -28.12 -27.70
N SER A 47 -33.79 -28.17 -29.03
CA SER A 47 -33.02 -27.30 -29.93
C SER A 47 -33.10 -25.86 -29.43
N CYS A 48 -32.07 -25.41 -28.71
CA CYS A 48 -31.97 -24.04 -28.23
C CYS A 48 -32.08 -23.17 -29.47
N THR A 49 -33.07 -22.30 -29.48
CA THR A 49 -33.24 -21.31 -30.54
C THR A 49 -32.90 -19.98 -29.91
N PRO A 50 -31.67 -19.47 -30.07
CA PRO A 50 -31.28 -18.15 -29.58
C PRO A 50 -32.31 -17.13 -30.02
N ARG A 51 -32.81 -16.35 -29.07
CA ARG A 51 -33.81 -15.31 -29.33
C ARG A 51 -33.14 -13.96 -29.19
N THR A 52 -33.50 -13.04 -30.08
CA THR A 52 -33.18 -11.63 -29.94
C THR A 52 -34.44 -10.91 -29.51
N PHE A 53 -34.38 -10.24 -28.36
CA PHE A 53 -35.45 -9.42 -27.84
C PHE A 53 -35.21 -7.98 -28.28
N PRO A 54 -35.99 -7.45 -29.25
CA PRO A 54 -35.94 -6.04 -29.59
C PRO A 54 -36.65 -5.27 -28.47
N THR A 55 -36.06 -4.16 -28.02
CA THR A 55 -36.64 -3.38 -26.91
C THR A 55 -37.01 -1.96 -27.29
N GLN A 56 -37.21 -1.68 -28.59
CA GLN A 56 -37.72 -0.39 -29.04
C GLN A 56 -39.07 -0.12 -28.38
N GLY A 57 -39.07 0.81 -27.41
CA GLY A 57 -40.25 1.25 -26.67
C GLY A 57 -40.38 0.69 -25.23
N SER A 58 -39.63 -0.35 -24.84
CA SER A 58 -39.74 -0.99 -23.50
C SER A 58 -38.54 -0.76 -22.57
N LEU A 59 -37.33 -0.58 -23.11
CA LEU A 59 -36.14 -0.24 -22.32
C LEU A 59 -35.85 1.26 -22.44
N GLU A 60 -36.25 2.04 -21.44
CA GLU A 60 -35.87 3.44 -21.31
C GLU A 60 -34.57 3.57 -20.51
N ALA A 61 -33.64 4.40 -20.98
CA ALA A 61 -32.36 4.61 -20.31
C ALA A 61 -32.50 5.61 -19.15
N VAL A 62 -32.21 5.17 -17.93
CA VAL A 62 -31.98 6.09 -16.81
C VAL A 62 -30.64 6.78 -17.05
N SER A 63 -30.63 8.11 -17.09
CA SER A 63 -29.46 8.88 -17.55
C SER A 63 -28.96 9.91 -16.53
N PRO A 64 -28.31 9.49 -15.42
CA PRO A 64 -27.65 10.41 -14.51
C PRO A 64 -26.57 11.25 -15.20
N ALA A 65 -26.40 12.49 -14.76
CA ALA A 65 -25.43 13.42 -15.39
C ALA A 65 -23.97 13.00 -15.21
N THR A 66 -23.67 12.23 -14.16
CA THR A 66 -22.33 11.74 -13.82
C THR A 66 -22.33 10.22 -13.72
N ARG A 67 -21.13 9.61 -13.75
CA ARG A 67 -20.97 8.15 -13.72
C ARG A 67 -21.57 7.53 -12.46
N ILE A 68 -22.24 6.39 -12.61
CA ILE A 68 -22.70 5.58 -11.48
C ILE A 68 -21.48 4.89 -10.85
N ASN A 69 -21.26 5.14 -9.56
CA ASN A 69 -20.22 4.51 -8.76
C ASN A 69 -20.68 3.15 -8.23
N ASP A 70 -21.87 3.14 -7.62
CA ASP A 70 -22.44 1.93 -7.00
C ASP A 70 -23.97 1.95 -7.07
N LEU A 71 -24.55 0.75 -7.08
CA LEU A 71 -25.98 0.50 -6.92
C LEU A 71 -26.19 -0.21 -5.58
N ARG A 72 -27.00 0.38 -4.71
CA ARG A 72 -27.29 -0.11 -3.36
C ARG A 72 -28.77 -0.44 -3.23
N TRP A 73 -29.08 -1.68 -2.87
CA TRP A 73 -30.42 -2.09 -2.50
C TRP A 73 -30.67 -1.74 -1.03
N ALA A 74 -31.88 -1.31 -0.72
CA ALA A 74 -32.27 -1.20 0.68
C ALA A 74 -32.30 -2.59 1.33
N ALA A 75 -31.91 -2.67 2.60
CA ALA A 75 -32.20 -3.86 3.38
C ALA A 75 -33.70 -4.01 3.63
N GLY A 76 -34.09 -5.25 3.88
CA GLY A 76 -35.37 -5.66 4.46
C GLY A 76 -35.16 -6.20 5.88
N PRO A 77 -36.26 -6.58 6.57
CA PRO A 77 -36.19 -7.05 7.95
C PRO A 77 -35.27 -8.27 8.10
N ASN A 78 -34.47 -8.30 9.17
CA ASN A 78 -33.55 -9.41 9.48
C ASN A 78 -32.47 -9.66 8.40
N GLY A 79 -32.02 -8.61 7.70
CA GLY A 79 -30.93 -8.72 6.71
C GLY A 79 -31.34 -9.35 5.37
N THR A 80 -32.64 -9.46 5.10
CA THR A 80 -33.14 -9.76 3.74
C THR A 80 -32.90 -8.57 2.82
N VAL A 81 -32.98 -8.73 1.51
CA VAL A 81 -32.98 -7.59 0.57
C VAL A 81 -34.39 -7.04 0.41
N ASN A 82 -34.53 -5.70 0.34
CA ASN A 82 -35.76 -5.04 -0.06
C ASN A 82 -35.59 -4.45 -1.46
N ASP A 83 -35.93 -5.25 -2.47
CA ASP A 83 -35.75 -4.89 -3.86
C ASP A 83 -36.54 -3.66 -4.29
N LYS A 84 -37.59 -3.29 -3.54
CA LYS A 84 -38.42 -2.13 -3.90
C LYS A 84 -37.61 -0.84 -3.99
N TYR A 85 -36.65 -0.63 -3.09
CA TYR A 85 -35.90 0.62 -2.98
C TYR A 85 -34.45 0.42 -3.37
N ILE A 86 -34.01 1.15 -4.40
CA ILE A 86 -32.66 1.04 -4.94
C ILE A 86 -32.07 2.44 -5.10
N PHE A 87 -30.81 2.60 -4.72
CA PHE A 87 -30.09 3.86 -4.78
C PHE A 87 -28.93 3.75 -5.77
N ALA A 88 -28.79 4.74 -6.65
CA ALA A 88 -27.60 4.89 -7.47
C ALA A 88 -26.75 6.03 -6.90
N LEU A 89 -25.60 5.65 -6.36
CA LEU A 89 -24.56 6.58 -5.93
C LEU A 89 -23.73 6.94 -7.13
N THR A 90 -23.54 8.24 -7.38
CA THR A 90 -22.75 8.70 -8.52
C THR A 90 -21.45 9.34 -8.09
N MET A 91 -20.52 9.42 -9.03
CA MET A 91 -19.31 10.22 -8.91
C MET A 91 -19.66 11.71 -9.09
N ASP A 92 -18.87 12.58 -8.48
CA ASP A 92 -18.88 14.00 -8.83
C ASP A 92 -18.16 14.26 -10.17
N PHE A 93 -18.15 15.52 -10.61
CA PHE A 93 -17.52 15.92 -11.87
C PHE A 93 -15.99 15.79 -11.87
N ASP A 94 -15.37 15.76 -10.69
CA ASP A 94 -13.93 15.58 -10.52
C ASP A 94 -13.54 14.09 -10.49
N GLY A 95 -14.52 13.19 -10.54
CA GLY A 95 -14.31 11.75 -10.53
C GLY A 95 -14.01 11.19 -9.14
N PHE A 96 -14.51 11.85 -8.08
CA PHE A 96 -14.55 11.29 -6.72
C PHE A 96 -15.98 10.84 -6.37
N PRO A 97 -16.18 9.88 -5.45
CA PRO A 97 -17.52 9.57 -5.00
C PRO A 97 -18.14 10.78 -4.28
N GLY A 98 -19.47 10.81 -4.17
CA GLY A 98 -20.19 11.95 -3.58
C GLY A 98 -20.82 12.90 -4.61
N GLY A 99 -21.27 12.37 -5.74
CA GLY A 99 -22.10 13.09 -6.71
C GLY A 99 -23.59 13.10 -6.38
N PRO A 100 -24.45 13.52 -7.34
CA PRO A 100 -25.90 13.44 -7.23
C PRO A 100 -26.40 12.02 -6.92
N MET A 101 -27.33 11.86 -5.99
CA MET A 101 -27.89 10.55 -5.66
C MET A 101 -29.22 10.34 -6.37
N TRP A 102 -29.40 9.17 -6.98
CA TRP A 102 -30.68 8.77 -7.56
C TRP A 102 -31.33 7.66 -6.74
N ARG A 103 -32.66 7.63 -6.74
CA ARG A 103 -33.46 6.66 -5.99
C ARG A 103 -34.58 6.12 -6.87
N SER A 104 -34.79 4.81 -6.83
CA SER A 104 -35.98 4.11 -7.30
C SER A 104 -36.79 3.60 -6.10
N ASP A 105 -38.11 3.56 -6.25
CA ASP A 105 -39.06 2.97 -5.28
C ASP A 105 -40.02 1.93 -5.90
N ALA A 106 -39.67 1.43 -7.07
CA ALA A 106 -40.40 0.38 -7.77
C ALA A 106 -39.44 -0.64 -8.41
N SER A 107 -38.55 -1.21 -7.61
CA SER A 107 -37.65 -2.31 -8.02
C SER A 107 -36.79 -1.99 -9.24
N GLY A 108 -36.34 -0.73 -9.32
CA GLY A 108 -35.51 -0.27 -10.42
C GLY A 108 -36.27 -0.01 -11.72
N ALA A 109 -37.60 -0.08 -11.76
CA ALA A 109 -38.38 0.22 -12.97
C ALA A 109 -37.95 1.59 -13.56
N PRO A 110 -37.69 1.72 -14.87
CA PRO A 110 -37.07 2.92 -15.45
C PRO A 110 -37.76 4.24 -15.05
N VAL A 111 -39.09 4.26 -15.05
CA VAL A 111 -39.92 5.44 -14.70
C VAL A 111 -39.88 5.82 -13.22
N SER A 112 -39.38 4.95 -12.34
CA SER A 112 -39.34 5.18 -10.89
C SER A 112 -38.06 5.88 -10.42
N TRP A 113 -37.04 5.98 -11.28
CA TRP A 113 -35.78 6.61 -10.92
C TRP A 113 -35.91 8.14 -10.90
N ALA A 114 -35.59 8.74 -9.77
CA ALA A 114 -35.59 10.19 -9.59
C ALA A 114 -34.30 10.68 -8.90
N ASP A 115 -33.86 11.87 -9.29
CA ASP A 115 -32.79 12.59 -8.61
C ASP A 115 -33.24 13.01 -7.21
N ALA A 116 -32.61 12.47 -6.17
CA ALA A 116 -32.89 12.77 -4.78
C ALA A 116 -32.15 14.02 -4.28
N THR A 117 -31.17 14.53 -5.04
CA THR A 117 -30.32 15.67 -4.68
C THR A 117 -31.12 16.93 -4.31
N PRO A 118 -32.21 17.31 -5.02
CA PRO A 118 -33.02 18.47 -4.64
C PRO A 118 -33.68 18.32 -3.26
N LYS A 119 -34.10 17.10 -2.88
CA LYS A 119 -34.69 16.83 -1.56
C LYS A 119 -33.63 16.92 -0.46
N ILE A 120 -32.42 16.42 -0.73
CA ILE A 120 -31.27 16.57 0.16
C ILE A 120 -30.95 18.05 0.35
N ALA A 121 -30.87 18.82 -0.74
CA ALA A 121 -30.61 20.26 -0.72
C ALA A 121 -31.65 21.01 0.13
N ALA A 122 -32.93 20.65 0.00
CA ALA A 122 -34.02 21.25 0.77
C ALA A 122 -33.96 20.93 2.28
N SER A 123 -33.28 19.84 2.68
CA SER A 123 -33.10 19.48 4.09
C SER A 123 -31.96 20.24 4.78
N LEU A 124 -31.09 20.90 4.01
CA LEU A 124 -29.90 21.58 4.52
C LEU A 124 -30.23 22.96 5.11
N PRO A 125 -29.49 23.41 6.14
CA PRO A 125 -29.58 24.78 6.64
C PRO A 125 -29.25 25.81 5.55
N ALA A 126 -29.85 27.01 5.64
CA ALA A 126 -29.65 28.09 4.68
C ALA A 126 -28.16 28.39 4.44
N GLY A 127 -27.77 28.55 3.17
CA GLY A 127 -26.39 28.78 2.75
C GLY A 127 -25.57 27.52 2.44
N ASN A 128 -26.09 26.32 2.70
CA ASN A 128 -25.35 25.06 2.50
C ASN A 128 -25.84 24.22 1.31
N ALA A 129 -26.66 24.78 0.41
CA ALA A 129 -27.37 24.03 -0.64
C ALA A 129 -26.47 23.26 -1.64
N THR A 130 -25.15 23.48 -1.62
CA THR A 130 -24.17 22.78 -2.45
C THR A 130 -23.57 21.52 -1.79
N LEU A 131 -23.80 21.30 -0.48
CA LEU A 131 -23.23 20.18 0.28
C LEU A 131 -24.12 18.93 0.21
N THR A 132 -24.51 18.50 -0.98
CA THR A 132 -25.52 17.45 -1.19
C THR A 132 -24.95 16.07 -1.54
N GLY A 133 -23.65 15.97 -1.76
CA GLY A 133 -22.99 14.74 -2.20
C GLY A 133 -23.09 13.62 -1.17
N VAL A 134 -23.49 12.42 -1.61
CA VAL A 134 -23.62 11.21 -0.78
C VAL A 134 -22.57 10.18 -1.19
N MET A 135 -21.78 9.73 -0.20
CA MET A 135 -20.66 8.79 -0.37
C MET A 135 -21.08 7.34 -0.17
N ASP A 136 -21.89 7.08 0.85
CA ASP A 136 -22.27 5.73 1.28
C ASP A 136 -23.62 5.74 2.01
N LEU A 137 -24.21 4.55 2.16
CA LEU A 137 -25.45 4.30 2.88
C LEU A 137 -25.18 3.29 4.00
N LEU A 138 -25.64 3.61 5.19
CA LEU A 138 -25.48 2.79 6.38
C LEU A 138 -26.87 2.52 6.99
N TRP A 139 -27.16 1.25 7.30
CA TRP A 139 -28.40 0.82 7.94
C TRP A 139 -28.12 -0.34 8.89
N HIS A 140 -29.09 -0.65 9.74
CA HIS A 140 -29.06 -1.84 10.58
C HIS A 140 -30.15 -2.83 10.16
N GLY A 141 -29.83 -4.12 10.08
CA GLY A 141 -30.76 -5.15 9.56
C GLY A 141 -32.07 -5.31 10.35
N SER A 142 -32.12 -4.92 11.62
CA SER A 142 -33.36 -4.91 12.41
C SER A 142 -34.23 -3.65 12.23
N ARG A 143 -33.66 -2.56 11.70
CA ARG A 143 -34.34 -1.28 11.42
C ARG A 143 -33.94 -0.76 10.03
N PRO A 144 -34.21 -1.52 8.96
CA PRO A 144 -33.75 -1.20 7.61
C PRO A 144 -34.41 0.05 7.01
N ASP A 145 -35.54 0.50 7.59
CA ASP A 145 -36.20 1.76 7.27
C ASP A 145 -35.35 2.98 7.60
N ARG A 146 -34.41 2.85 8.54
CA ARG A 146 -33.51 3.90 9.00
C ARG A 146 -32.20 3.82 8.23
N ILE A 147 -31.98 4.78 7.35
CA ILE A 147 -30.79 4.85 6.51
C ILE A 147 -30.06 6.15 6.81
N LEU A 148 -28.80 6.03 7.22
CA LEU A 148 -27.85 7.12 7.30
C LEU A 148 -27.09 7.21 5.98
N PHE A 149 -27.32 8.28 5.25
CA PHE A 149 -26.58 8.63 4.04
C PHE A 149 -25.36 9.46 4.46
N GLN A 150 -24.17 8.88 4.33
CA GLN A 150 -22.91 9.55 4.64
C GLN A 150 -22.65 10.64 3.60
N GLY A 151 -22.90 11.89 3.96
CA GLY A 151 -22.57 13.03 3.10
C GLY A 151 -21.07 13.29 3.00
N LYS A 152 -20.61 13.85 1.87
CA LYS A 152 -19.20 14.23 1.61
C LYS A 152 -18.74 15.42 2.46
N GLY A 153 -19.65 16.35 2.73
CA GLY A 153 -19.39 17.60 3.46
C GLY A 153 -19.64 17.50 4.97
N ARG A 154 -20.01 18.61 5.59
CA ARG A 154 -20.25 18.72 7.05
C ARG A 154 -21.64 18.26 7.53
N PHE A 155 -22.35 17.55 6.66
CA PHE A 155 -23.67 17.00 6.97
C PHE A 155 -23.72 15.55 6.52
N HIS A 156 -24.34 14.72 7.34
CA HIS A 156 -24.91 13.43 6.94
C HIS A 156 -26.42 13.58 6.82
N PHE A 157 -27.10 12.64 6.18
CA PHE A 157 -28.54 12.72 5.99
C PHE A 157 -29.22 11.49 6.54
N LEU A 158 -30.22 11.68 7.38
CA LEU A 158 -31.04 10.58 7.89
C LEU A 158 -32.34 10.52 7.11
N SER A 159 -32.72 9.31 6.74
CA SER A 159 -34.07 8.98 6.30
C SER A 159 -34.65 7.87 7.17
N LEU A 160 -35.96 7.94 7.40
CA LEU A 160 -36.75 6.93 8.12
C LEU A 160 -37.80 6.28 7.20
N ASP A 161 -37.72 6.54 5.89
CA ASP A 161 -38.70 6.16 4.88
C ASP A 161 -38.02 5.73 3.57
N TYR A 162 -36.87 5.05 3.70
CA TYR A 162 -36.08 4.53 2.57
C TYR A 162 -35.70 5.63 1.56
N GLY A 163 -35.28 6.80 2.05
CA GLY A 163 -34.81 7.93 1.25
C GLY A 163 -35.92 8.73 0.55
N ALA A 164 -37.17 8.62 0.99
CA ALA A 164 -38.25 9.46 0.44
C ALA A 164 -38.18 10.89 0.97
N THR A 165 -37.82 11.05 2.25
CA THR A 165 -37.51 12.31 2.94
C THR A 165 -36.14 12.26 3.62
N PHE A 166 -35.54 13.43 3.80
CA PHE A 166 -34.20 13.59 4.38
C PHE A 166 -34.22 14.62 5.52
N LYS A 167 -33.46 14.33 6.57
CA LYS A 167 -33.10 15.26 7.62
C LYS A 167 -31.59 15.42 7.63
N ALA A 168 -31.08 16.62 7.40
CA ALA A 168 -29.66 16.90 7.57
C ALA A 168 -29.25 16.80 9.04
N LEU A 169 -28.19 16.05 9.31
CA LEU A 169 -27.58 15.86 10.62
C LEU A 169 -26.16 16.42 10.58
N PRO A 170 -25.71 17.14 11.62
CA PRO A 170 -24.33 17.59 11.70
C PRO A 170 -23.40 16.39 11.78
N THR A 171 -22.24 16.52 11.15
CA THR A 171 -21.17 15.54 11.27
C THR A 171 -20.55 15.52 12.67
N PRO A 172 -19.95 14.40 13.11
CA PRO A 172 -19.20 14.34 14.36
C PRO A 172 -18.06 15.38 14.36
N GLY A 173 -18.02 16.22 15.41
CA GLY A 173 -16.98 17.22 15.60
C GLY A 173 -16.93 18.37 14.57
N ASP A 174 -18.01 18.61 13.79
CA ASP A 174 -18.05 19.63 12.71
C ASP A 174 -16.89 19.44 11.69
N THR A 175 -16.68 18.18 11.31
CA THR A 175 -15.64 17.76 10.36
C THR A 175 -16.25 17.31 9.02
N GLU A 176 -15.43 17.14 7.98
CA GLU A 176 -15.89 16.74 6.65
C GLU A 176 -16.10 15.22 6.54
N GLY A 177 -17.30 14.83 6.10
CA GLY A 177 -17.75 13.44 6.01
C GLY A 177 -16.94 12.52 5.12
N PHE A 178 -16.21 13.05 4.13
CA PHE A 178 -15.26 12.28 3.33
C PHE A 178 -14.16 11.61 4.18
N GLY A 179 -13.80 12.20 5.33
CA GLY A 179 -12.78 11.67 6.22
C GLY A 179 -13.29 10.74 7.32
N HIS A 180 -14.57 10.37 7.31
CA HIS A 180 -15.17 9.56 8.38
C HIS A 180 -15.15 8.09 8.05
N GLU A 181 -14.83 7.32 9.07
CA GLU A 181 -15.04 5.88 9.09
C GLU A 181 -16.19 5.61 10.03
N ILE A 182 -17.31 5.06 9.55
CA ILE A 182 -18.50 4.80 10.38
C ILE A 182 -18.79 3.30 10.37
N ARG A 183 -19.03 2.72 11.54
CA ARG A 183 -19.43 1.32 11.71
C ARG A 183 -20.73 1.24 12.50
N VAL A 184 -21.74 0.58 11.93
CA VAL A 184 -23.02 0.29 12.60
C VAL A 184 -22.83 -0.84 13.60
N HIS A 185 -23.44 -0.75 14.78
CA HIS A 185 -23.34 -1.80 15.80
C HIS A 185 -24.09 -3.07 15.37
N PRO A 186 -23.47 -4.27 15.38
CA PRO A 186 -24.10 -5.52 14.91
C PRO A 186 -25.41 -5.94 15.60
N ARG A 187 -25.58 -5.60 16.88
CA ARG A 187 -26.75 -6.01 17.69
C ARG A 187 -27.69 -4.85 18.10
N GLN A 188 -27.30 -3.59 17.90
CA GLN A 188 -27.97 -2.42 18.50
C GLN A 188 -28.22 -1.38 17.40
N ALA A 189 -29.46 -1.29 16.95
CA ALA A 189 -29.80 -0.60 15.71
C ALA A 189 -29.49 0.91 15.70
N ASP A 190 -29.48 1.55 16.87
CA ASP A 190 -29.27 2.99 16.99
C ASP A 190 -27.81 3.37 17.28
N TRP A 191 -26.91 2.40 17.39
CA TRP A 191 -25.54 2.63 17.84
C TRP A 191 -24.56 2.66 16.67
N LEU A 192 -23.75 3.73 16.61
CA LEU A 192 -22.75 3.96 15.58
C LEU A 192 -21.42 4.38 16.21
N LEU A 193 -20.32 3.91 15.67
CA LEU A 193 -18.99 4.44 15.95
C LEU A 193 -18.45 5.15 14.72
N ALA A 194 -17.92 6.35 14.90
CA ALA A 194 -17.27 7.12 13.86
C ALA A 194 -15.82 7.48 14.24
N LYS A 195 -14.83 6.97 13.51
CA LYS A 195 -13.45 7.46 13.59
C LYS A 195 -13.32 8.67 12.67
N VAL A 196 -12.88 9.78 13.25
CA VAL A 196 -12.89 11.09 12.63
C VAL A 196 -11.51 11.71 12.70
N ARG A 197 -11.02 12.21 11.58
CA ARG A 197 -9.76 12.96 11.53
C ARG A 197 -9.98 14.37 12.05
N ARG A 198 -9.17 14.81 13.01
CA ARG A 198 -9.28 16.18 13.54
C ARG A 198 -8.93 17.24 12.50
N ASN A 199 -9.54 18.42 12.62
CA ASN A 199 -9.39 19.53 11.66
C ASN A 199 -7.95 20.07 11.58
N GLU A 200 -7.15 19.94 12.64
CA GLU A 200 -5.73 20.31 12.66
C GLU A 200 -4.93 19.59 11.56
N CYS A 201 -5.38 18.40 11.16
CA CYS A 201 -4.76 17.64 10.08
C CYS A 201 -4.92 18.24 8.68
N LEU A 202 -5.88 19.13 8.48
CA LEU A 202 -6.07 19.85 7.21
C LEU A 202 -5.00 20.94 7.03
N VAL A 203 -4.49 21.49 8.14
CA VAL A 203 -3.48 22.55 8.14
C VAL A 203 -2.07 21.97 8.16
N ASP A 204 -1.79 21.05 9.08
CA ASP A 204 -0.50 20.41 9.20
C ASP A 204 -0.62 18.95 9.68
N ARG A 205 -0.47 18.02 8.72
CA ARG A 205 -0.48 16.57 9.00
C ARG A 205 0.64 16.12 9.95
N ARG A 206 1.69 16.92 10.15
CA ARG A 206 2.82 16.63 11.05
C ARG A 206 2.62 17.20 12.44
N SER A 207 1.58 17.99 12.66
CA SER A 207 1.28 18.54 13.97
C SER A 207 1.02 17.41 14.97
N PRO A 208 1.55 17.49 16.21
CA PRO A 208 1.22 16.51 17.26
C PRO A 208 -0.26 16.54 17.63
N ALA A 209 -0.98 17.60 17.27
CA ALA A 209 -2.43 17.73 17.44
C ALA A 209 -3.23 17.02 16.35
N CYS A 210 -2.63 16.77 15.18
CA CYS A 210 -3.28 16.05 14.09
C CYS A 210 -3.40 14.56 14.46
N ALA A 211 -4.63 14.12 14.71
CA ALA A 211 -4.93 12.80 15.27
C ALA A 211 -6.32 12.35 14.84
N TYR A 212 -6.73 11.14 15.27
CA TYR A 212 -8.09 10.66 15.11
C TYR A 212 -8.81 10.60 16.45
N ASP A 213 -10.05 11.06 16.44
CA ASP A 213 -11.01 10.87 17.52
C ASP A 213 -12.01 9.77 17.18
N LEU A 214 -12.51 9.10 18.21
CA LEU A 214 -13.59 8.13 18.08
C LEU A 214 -14.86 8.73 18.69
N PHE A 215 -15.92 8.79 17.91
CA PHE A 215 -17.23 9.27 18.32
C PHE A 215 -18.21 8.12 18.43
N LEU A 216 -19.09 8.20 19.42
CA LEU A 216 -20.22 7.30 19.60
C LEU A 216 -21.51 8.06 19.37
N SER A 217 -22.41 7.49 18.58
CA SER A 217 -23.82 7.85 18.58
C SER A 217 -24.62 6.65 19.10
N GLN A 218 -25.63 6.92 19.92
CA GLN A 218 -26.59 5.91 20.41
C GLN A 218 -28.03 6.26 19.97
N ASP A 219 -28.14 7.19 19.03
CA ASP A 219 -29.37 7.74 18.47
C ASP A 219 -29.29 7.86 16.94
N PHE A 220 -28.52 6.96 16.32
CA PHE A 220 -28.33 6.80 14.88
C PHE A 220 -27.90 8.09 14.16
N ALA A 221 -26.79 8.65 14.64
CA ALA A 221 -26.13 9.89 14.21
C ALA A 221 -26.85 11.20 14.54
N ALA A 222 -27.98 11.17 15.26
CA ALA A 222 -28.67 12.41 15.64
C ALA A 222 -27.83 13.27 16.61
N SER A 223 -27.03 12.63 17.46
CA SER A 223 -25.99 13.27 18.26
C SER A 223 -24.74 12.40 18.36
N TRP A 224 -23.60 13.05 18.58
CA TRP A 224 -22.30 12.40 18.66
C TRP A 224 -21.61 12.75 19.97
N LYS A 225 -21.06 11.74 20.63
CA LYS A 225 -20.26 11.87 21.84
C LYS A 225 -18.80 11.54 21.55
N ASN A 226 -17.89 12.45 21.85
CA ASN A 226 -16.46 12.22 21.68
C ASN A 226 -15.94 11.27 22.78
N LEU A 227 -15.57 10.04 22.42
CA LEU A 227 -15.03 9.06 23.35
C LEU A 227 -13.59 9.38 23.76
N THR A 228 -12.83 10.07 22.89
CA THR A 228 -11.49 10.54 23.24
C THR A 228 -11.56 11.53 24.40
N GLU A 229 -12.48 12.50 24.34
CA GLU A 229 -12.71 13.47 25.43
C GLU A 229 -13.25 12.77 26.69
N GLN A 230 -14.22 11.86 26.54
CA GLN A 230 -14.80 11.10 27.65
C GLN A 230 -13.74 10.29 28.42
N SER A 231 -12.68 9.85 27.75
CA SER A 231 -11.57 9.15 28.39
C SER A 231 -10.83 9.99 29.43
N ALA A 232 -11.15 11.28 29.57
CA ALA A 232 -10.54 12.22 30.52
C ALA A 232 -9.00 12.27 30.39
N GLY A 233 -8.51 12.25 29.15
CA GLY A 233 -7.08 12.30 28.83
C GLY A 233 -6.35 10.95 28.98
N ARG A 234 -7.07 9.83 29.17
CA ARG A 234 -6.48 8.48 29.12
C ARG A 234 -6.20 8.00 27.71
N VAL A 235 -6.95 8.49 26.72
CA VAL A 235 -6.72 8.22 25.29
C VAL A 235 -6.32 9.51 24.60
N ALA A 236 -5.24 9.48 23.82
CA ALA A 236 -4.75 10.63 23.06
C ALA A 236 -5.28 10.64 21.61
N SER A 237 -5.34 9.48 20.97
CA SER A 237 -5.78 9.29 19.58
C SER A 237 -6.12 7.82 19.36
N PHE A 238 -7.05 7.56 18.45
CA PHE A 238 -7.30 6.23 17.91
C PHE A 238 -6.51 6.02 16.61
N ARG A 239 -6.28 4.76 16.23
CA ARG A 239 -5.74 4.37 14.92
C ARG A 239 -6.72 3.47 14.19
N ASP A 240 -7.17 2.41 14.87
CA ASP A 240 -8.14 1.47 14.36
C ASP A 240 -9.15 1.05 15.45
N TYR A 241 -10.31 0.54 15.04
CA TYR A 241 -11.40 0.17 15.95
C TYR A 241 -12.40 -0.80 15.32
N ASP A 242 -13.02 -1.62 16.16
CA ASP A 242 -14.20 -2.41 15.82
C ASP A 242 -15.11 -2.61 17.02
N TRP A 243 -16.36 -2.98 16.75
CA TRP A 243 -17.30 -3.41 17.77
C TRP A 243 -16.84 -4.75 18.35
N GLY A 244 -16.64 -4.79 19.67
CA GLY A 244 -16.20 -6.00 20.36
C GLY A 244 -17.22 -7.14 20.24
N CYS A 245 -18.51 -6.83 20.09
CA CYS A 245 -19.57 -7.82 19.95
C CYS A 245 -19.52 -8.65 18.64
N LYS A 246 -18.61 -8.34 17.70
CA LYS A 246 -18.25 -9.25 16.60
C LYS A 246 -17.55 -10.53 17.09
N MET A 247 -16.93 -10.47 18.27
CA MET A 247 -16.45 -11.64 19.00
C MET A 247 -17.54 -12.10 19.96
N ASP A 248 -17.91 -13.38 19.90
CA ASP A 248 -18.89 -13.97 20.82
C ASP A 248 -18.47 -13.85 22.28
N LYS A 249 -17.16 -13.92 22.52
CA LYS A 249 -16.57 -13.88 23.86
C LYS A 249 -15.40 -12.92 23.95
N PHE A 250 -15.26 -12.33 25.15
CA PHE A 250 -14.09 -11.61 25.62
C PHE A 250 -13.68 -12.14 27.00
N ALA A 251 -12.41 -12.51 27.15
CA ALA A 251 -11.88 -13.11 28.38
C ALA A 251 -12.75 -14.29 28.90
N GLY A 252 -13.11 -15.19 27.98
CA GLY A 252 -13.97 -16.36 28.23
C GLY A 252 -15.45 -16.06 28.57
N LYS A 253 -15.89 -14.80 28.60
CA LYS A 253 -17.26 -14.39 28.92
C LYS A 253 -17.97 -13.82 27.69
N PRO A 254 -19.31 -13.86 27.62
CA PRO A 254 -20.04 -13.20 26.53
C PRO A 254 -19.65 -11.73 26.39
N THR A 255 -19.32 -11.29 25.18
CA THR A 255 -18.90 -9.91 24.95
C THR A 255 -20.10 -8.96 25.07
N PRO A 256 -20.02 -7.91 25.92
CA PRO A 256 -21.11 -6.94 26.07
C PRO A 256 -21.27 -6.06 24.81
N ASP A 257 -22.44 -5.43 24.64
CA ASP A 257 -22.70 -4.52 23.52
C ASP A 257 -21.83 -3.27 23.57
N GLU A 258 -21.46 -2.83 24.77
CA GLU A 258 -20.62 -1.66 24.98
C GLU A 258 -19.13 -1.91 24.64
N ALA A 259 -18.77 -3.14 24.29
CA ALA A 259 -17.39 -3.50 24.02
C ALA A 259 -16.86 -2.82 22.74
N ILE A 260 -15.71 -2.16 22.85
CA ILE A 260 -14.95 -1.59 21.72
C ILE A 260 -13.54 -2.15 21.78
N PHE A 261 -13.12 -2.76 20.67
CA PHE A 261 -11.75 -3.19 20.45
C PHE A 261 -11.09 -2.10 19.61
N ALA A 262 -9.90 -1.64 19.99
CA ALA A 262 -9.26 -0.53 19.30
C ALA A 262 -7.74 -0.59 19.41
N THR A 263 -7.06 0.06 18.46
CA THR A 263 -5.67 0.47 18.64
C THR A 263 -5.61 1.97 18.88
N LEU A 264 -4.91 2.36 19.93
CA LEU A 264 -4.91 3.73 20.42
C LEU A 264 -3.58 4.13 21.05
N TYR A 265 -3.32 5.44 21.02
CA TYR A 265 -2.25 6.06 21.79
C TYR A 265 -2.76 6.38 23.18
N ALA A 266 -2.05 5.89 24.21
CA ALA A 266 -2.34 6.28 25.59
C ALA A 266 -2.10 7.79 25.77
N GLY A 267 -3.02 8.42 26.50
CA GLY A 267 -2.93 9.83 26.88
C GLY A 267 -2.20 10.04 28.21
N PRO A 268 -1.95 11.30 28.58
CA PRO A 268 -1.18 11.64 29.78
C PRO A 268 -1.75 11.09 31.08
N ALA A 269 -3.08 10.96 31.19
CA ALA A 269 -3.72 10.40 32.38
C ALA A 269 -3.51 8.88 32.52
N ALA A 270 -3.07 8.21 31.45
CA ALA A 270 -2.70 6.80 31.43
C ALA A 270 -1.18 6.59 31.29
N GLY A 271 -0.37 7.64 31.53
CA GLY A 271 1.10 7.57 31.44
C GLY A 271 1.68 7.71 30.03
N GLY A 272 0.86 8.01 29.02
CA GLY A 272 1.29 8.21 27.64
C GLY A 272 1.70 9.66 27.32
N SER A 273 2.36 9.84 26.17
CA SER A 273 2.85 11.16 25.72
C SER A 273 1.73 12.10 25.27
N ARG A 274 1.92 13.42 25.41
CA ARG A 274 1.00 14.43 24.86
C ARG A 274 1.17 14.56 23.34
N GLY A 275 0.38 13.80 22.58
CA GLY A 275 0.20 13.96 21.14
C GLY A 275 1.41 13.48 20.31
N LYS A 276 1.15 12.53 19.42
CA LYS A 276 2.15 11.98 18.49
C LYS A 276 1.93 12.35 17.01
N GLY A 277 0.87 13.10 16.70
CA GLY A 277 0.49 13.39 15.32
C GLY A 277 -0.03 12.14 14.59
N LEU A 278 -0.28 12.26 13.28
CA LEU A 278 -0.49 11.10 12.41
C LEU A 278 0.86 10.42 12.18
N TYR A 279 1.12 9.32 12.87
CA TYR A 279 2.32 8.52 12.63
C TYR A 279 2.06 7.52 11.48
N PRO A 280 2.86 7.56 10.41
CA PRO A 280 2.88 6.49 9.41
C PRO A 280 3.87 5.41 9.88
N GLY A 281 3.38 4.19 10.14
CA GLY A 281 4.21 3.02 10.47
C GLY A 281 4.03 2.46 11.90
N TRP A 282 4.94 1.56 12.27
CA TRP A 282 4.96 0.85 13.55
C TRP A 282 5.43 1.75 14.70
N ASP A 283 4.64 1.85 15.77
CA ASP A 283 4.96 2.68 16.94
C ASP A 283 4.83 1.87 18.25
N LYS A 284 5.85 1.93 19.11
CA LYS A 284 5.84 1.23 20.40
C LYS A 284 4.80 1.79 21.38
N ASP A 285 4.41 3.04 21.18
CA ASP A 285 3.43 3.73 22.02
C ASP A 285 1.99 3.60 21.49
N LEU A 286 1.79 2.87 20.38
CA LEU A 286 0.46 2.47 19.93
C LEU A 286 0.10 1.12 20.57
N HIS A 287 -1.09 1.01 21.13
CA HIS A 287 -1.49 -0.12 21.95
C HIS A 287 -2.84 -0.67 21.50
N TYR A 288 -2.98 -1.99 21.53
CA TYR A 288 -4.29 -2.61 21.42
C TYR A 288 -5.00 -2.51 22.77
N ALA A 289 -6.26 -2.15 22.76
CA ALA A 289 -7.04 -1.92 23.96
C ALA A 289 -8.49 -2.37 23.77
N VAL A 290 -9.06 -2.89 24.86
CA VAL A 290 -10.48 -3.27 24.92
C VAL A 290 -11.15 -2.47 26.01
N SER A 291 -12.14 -1.66 25.64
CA SER A 291 -13.06 -1.05 26.60
C SER A 291 -14.37 -1.81 26.61
N LEU A 292 -14.98 -1.96 27.78
CA LEU A 292 -16.31 -2.57 27.97
C LEU A 292 -17.38 -1.54 28.35
N ASP A 293 -17.06 -0.24 28.28
CA ASP A 293 -17.91 0.83 28.79
C ASP A 293 -17.73 2.16 28.05
N PHE A 294 -17.31 2.10 26.78
CA PHE A 294 -17.01 3.27 25.94
C PHE A 294 -15.90 4.18 26.48
N PHE A 295 -14.88 3.61 27.12
CA PHE A 295 -13.71 4.29 27.69
C PHE A 295 -14.02 5.21 28.88
N LYS A 296 -15.17 4.99 29.56
CA LYS A 296 -15.54 5.72 30.79
C LYS A 296 -14.59 5.40 31.94
N THR A 297 -14.17 4.13 32.04
CA THR A 297 -13.19 3.65 33.01
C THR A 297 -11.88 3.24 32.30
N PRO A 298 -10.81 2.91 33.04
CA PRO A 298 -9.63 2.28 32.44
C PRO A 298 -10.02 1.04 31.63
N VAL A 299 -9.29 0.81 30.53
CA VAL A 299 -9.57 -0.31 29.61
C VAL A 299 -9.43 -1.66 30.31
N ALA A 300 -10.27 -2.62 29.90
CA ALA A 300 -10.28 -3.97 30.46
C ALA A 300 -9.04 -4.78 30.05
N LYS A 301 -8.54 -4.55 28.84
CA LYS A 301 -7.28 -5.09 28.33
C LYS A 301 -6.47 -3.99 27.66
N MET A 302 -5.16 -4.02 27.86
CA MET A 302 -4.20 -3.25 27.10
C MET A 302 -3.03 -4.16 26.74
N VAL A 303 -2.74 -4.29 25.45
CA VAL A 303 -1.56 -4.97 24.92
C VAL A 303 -0.57 -3.90 24.43
N PRO A 304 0.58 -3.75 25.11
CA PRO A 304 1.61 -2.81 24.70
C PRO A 304 2.09 -3.08 23.27
N CYS A 305 2.44 -2.03 22.54
CA CYS A 305 2.86 -2.09 21.14
C CYS A 305 1.85 -2.73 20.14
N GLY A 306 0.62 -3.06 20.53
CA GLY A 306 -0.39 -3.60 19.60
C GLY A 306 -0.83 -2.55 18.58
N ASN A 307 -0.26 -2.58 17.38
CA ASN A 307 -0.42 -1.48 16.42
C ASN A 307 -1.64 -1.64 15.51
N LEU A 308 -1.87 -2.84 15.00
CA LEU A 308 -2.92 -3.16 14.05
C LEU A 308 -3.59 -4.46 14.47
N PHE A 309 -4.91 -4.54 14.36
CA PHE A 309 -5.65 -5.76 14.63
C PHE A 309 -6.77 -5.93 13.62
N GLU A 310 -7.18 -7.16 13.38
CA GLU A 310 -8.35 -7.47 12.56
C GLU A 310 -9.15 -8.61 13.20
N ILE A 311 -10.48 -8.53 13.09
CA ILE A 311 -11.38 -9.60 13.53
C ILE A 311 -11.75 -10.43 12.30
N VAL A 312 -11.13 -11.59 12.14
CA VAL A 312 -11.32 -12.49 11.00
C VAL A 312 -11.57 -13.89 11.52
N ALA A 313 -12.54 -14.61 10.93
CA ALA A 313 -12.84 -16.00 11.30
C ALA A 313 -13.10 -16.18 12.81
N HIS A 314 -13.88 -15.25 13.40
CA HIS A 314 -14.18 -15.20 14.83
C HIS A 314 -12.95 -15.19 15.76
N LYS A 315 -11.82 -14.68 15.27
CA LYS A 315 -10.56 -14.52 16.02
C LYS A 315 -10.04 -13.10 15.87
N VAL A 316 -9.30 -12.64 16.88
CA VAL A 316 -8.54 -11.39 16.81
C VAL A 316 -7.11 -11.70 16.36
N TYR A 317 -6.72 -11.23 15.19
CA TYR A 317 -5.33 -11.21 14.76
C TYR A 317 -4.73 -9.86 15.13
N LEU A 318 -3.57 -9.86 15.80
CA LEU A 318 -2.91 -8.67 16.32
C LEU A 318 -1.47 -8.62 15.84
N ALA A 319 -1.12 -7.56 15.15
CA ALA A 319 0.23 -7.32 14.67
C ALA A 319 0.98 -6.35 15.59
N VAL A 320 2.20 -6.74 15.97
CA VAL A 320 3.04 -6.06 16.97
C VAL A 320 4.46 -5.86 16.40
N PRO A 321 5.11 -4.70 16.58
CA PRO A 321 6.51 -4.53 16.23
C PRO A 321 7.37 -5.56 16.98
N SER A 322 8.20 -6.31 16.26
CA SER A 322 9.02 -7.38 16.87
C SER A 322 10.00 -6.87 17.94
N GLU A 323 10.38 -5.59 17.84
CA GLU A 323 11.21 -4.86 18.80
C GLU A 323 10.46 -4.38 20.06
N CYS A 324 9.18 -4.72 20.22
CA CYS A 324 8.49 -4.51 21.47
C CYS A 324 9.18 -5.33 22.58
N PRO A 325 9.56 -4.71 23.71
CA PRO A 325 10.30 -5.39 24.78
C PRO A 325 9.42 -6.33 25.62
N VAL A 326 8.11 -6.32 25.40
CA VAL A 326 7.11 -7.10 26.14
C VAL A 326 6.17 -7.82 25.18
N GLY A 327 5.65 -8.97 25.60
CA GLY A 327 4.59 -9.68 24.88
C GLY A 327 3.18 -9.14 25.22
N PRO A 328 2.12 -9.71 24.60
CA PRO A 328 0.74 -9.34 24.89
C PRO A 328 0.28 -9.57 26.34
N ASP A 329 0.98 -10.45 27.07
CA ASP A 329 0.76 -10.71 28.49
C ASP A 329 1.48 -9.70 29.41
N GLY A 330 2.17 -8.71 28.83
CA GLY A 330 2.94 -7.69 29.53
C GLY A 330 4.28 -8.20 30.09
N LYS A 331 4.63 -9.48 29.90
CA LYS A 331 5.91 -10.02 30.36
C LYS A 331 7.03 -9.66 29.39
N ALA A 332 8.24 -9.55 29.92
CA ALA A 332 9.43 -9.27 29.12
C ALA A 332 9.63 -10.35 28.04
N ARG A 333 9.80 -9.91 26.80
CA ARG A 333 10.05 -10.77 25.64
C ARG A 333 11.46 -10.56 25.12
N LYS A 334 12.09 -11.62 24.62
CA LYS A 334 13.35 -11.48 23.88
C LYS A 334 13.04 -10.91 22.50
N VAL A 335 13.60 -9.75 22.18
CA VAL A 335 13.51 -9.17 20.83
C VAL A 335 14.23 -10.11 19.85
N PRO A 336 13.55 -10.58 18.79
CA PRO A 336 14.17 -11.42 17.76
C PRO A 336 15.42 -10.75 17.17
N LYS A 337 16.54 -11.48 17.10
CA LYS A 337 17.80 -10.96 16.56
C LYS A 337 17.88 -11.01 15.03
N SER A 338 17.00 -11.79 14.39
CA SER A 338 17.00 -12.11 12.96
C SER A 338 16.20 -11.13 12.08
N GLY A 339 15.57 -10.11 12.69
CA GLY A 339 14.72 -9.15 11.98
C GLY A 339 15.41 -7.83 11.63
N ILE A 340 14.90 -7.14 10.61
CA ILE A 340 15.24 -5.74 10.32
C ILE A 340 14.62 -4.83 11.39
N ALA A 341 15.46 -4.11 12.13
CA ALA A 341 15.04 -3.20 13.19
C ALA A 341 14.06 -2.14 12.66
N GLY A 342 12.94 -1.95 13.37
CA GLY A 342 11.88 -1.00 13.02
C GLY A 342 10.94 -1.44 11.88
N ARG A 343 11.20 -2.59 11.23
CA ARG A 343 10.38 -3.13 10.12
C ARG A 343 9.79 -4.51 10.40
N THR A 344 10.38 -5.27 11.32
CA THR A 344 9.92 -6.64 11.57
C THR A 344 8.70 -6.66 12.48
N VAL A 345 7.73 -7.50 12.16
CA VAL A 345 6.44 -7.64 12.84
C VAL A 345 6.32 -9.05 13.42
N THR A 346 5.74 -9.16 14.62
CA THR A 346 5.25 -10.41 15.16
C THR A 346 3.74 -10.37 15.16
N MET A 347 3.14 -11.42 14.59
CA MET A 347 1.70 -11.63 14.58
C MET A 347 1.28 -12.45 15.80
N TYR A 348 0.11 -12.15 16.34
CA TYR A 348 -0.55 -12.89 17.41
C TYR A 348 -1.99 -13.18 17.01
N VAL A 349 -2.57 -14.22 17.60
CA VAL A 349 -3.98 -14.61 17.39
C VAL A 349 -4.64 -14.86 18.75
N SER A 350 -5.93 -14.54 18.87
CA SER A 350 -6.72 -14.78 20.06
C SER A 350 -8.13 -15.24 19.72
N ASP A 351 -8.63 -16.24 20.46
CA ASP A 351 -10.01 -16.74 20.36
C ASP A 351 -11.03 -15.87 21.10
N ASP A 352 -10.57 -14.98 21.98
CA ASP A 352 -11.43 -14.15 22.83
C ASP A 352 -10.93 -12.71 23.00
N GLY A 353 -9.93 -12.28 22.24
CA GLY A 353 -9.35 -10.94 22.32
C GLY A 353 -8.64 -10.61 23.63
N ASP A 354 -8.45 -11.57 24.55
CA ASP A 354 -7.72 -11.37 25.82
C ASP A 354 -6.44 -12.19 25.86
N GLU A 355 -6.52 -13.51 25.65
CA GLU A 355 -5.35 -14.39 25.64
C GLU A 355 -4.82 -14.54 24.21
N PHE A 356 -3.58 -14.09 23.99
CA PHE A 356 -2.94 -14.09 22.67
C PHE A 356 -1.85 -15.16 22.58
N ALA A 357 -1.92 -15.98 21.54
CA ALA A 357 -0.86 -16.89 21.13
C ALA A 357 -0.01 -16.23 20.03
N GLU A 358 1.30 -16.40 20.07
CA GLU A 358 2.19 -15.93 18.99
C GLU A 358 1.96 -16.81 17.76
N VAL A 359 1.78 -16.18 16.60
CA VAL A 359 1.63 -16.86 15.31
C VAL A 359 3.01 -17.21 14.78
N CYS A 360 3.29 -18.50 14.65
CA CYS A 360 4.52 -19.02 14.06
C CYS A 360 4.40 -19.07 12.54
N LEU A 361 5.16 -18.22 11.87
CA LEU A 361 5.40 -18.26 10.42
C LEU A 361 6.83 -18.71 10.13
N PRO A 362 7.08 -19.43 9.03
CA PRO A 362 8.42 -19.95 8.71
C PRO A 362 9.37 -18.87 8.17
N ILE A 363 8.95 -17.60 8.27
CA ILE A 363 9.63 -16.40 7.82
C ILE A 363 9.49 -15.30 8.87
N ASN A 364 10.35 -14.29 8.80
CA ASN A 364 10.11 -13.04 9.51
C ASN A 364 9.16 -12.17 8.68
N LEU A 365 8.09 -11.69 9.29
CA LEU A 365 7.22 -10.72 8.64
C LEU A 365 7.88 -9.33 8.67
N GLU A 366 7.99 -8.69 7.51
CA GLU A 366 8.42 -7.29 7.35
C GLU A 366 7.20 -6.39 7.13
N ASP A 367 7.33 -5.09 7.34
CA ASP A 367 6.29 -4.06 7.23
C ASP A 367 5.75 -3.81 5.81
N ASP A 368 5.86 -4.79 4.93
CA ASP A 368 5.59 -4.70 3.51
C ASP A 368 4.11 -4.94 3.13
N GLY A 369 3.25 -5.29 4.11
CA GLY A 369 1.81 -5.47 3.96
C GLY A 369 1.35 -6.92 4.16
N TYR A 370 0.14 -7.11 4.72
CA TYR A 370 -0.46 -8.44 4.84
C TYR A 370 -1.95 -8.41 4.56
N ASN A 371 -2.38 -9.44 3.85
CA ASN A 371 -3.75 -9.67 3.44
C ASN A 371 -4.28 -10.95 4.11
N MET A 372 -5.53 -10.96 4.56
CA MET A 372 -6.12 -12.14 5.21
C MET A 372 -7.38 -12.63 4.50
N ILE A 373 -7.48 -13.95 4.26
CA ILE A 373 -8.66 -14.60 3.68
C ILE A 373 -9.09 -15.74 4.60
N HIS A 374 -10.32 -15.68 5.09
CA HIS A 374 -10.84 -16.73 5.97
C HIS A 374 -11.08 -18.04 5.19
N THR A 375 -10.90 -19.17 5.89
CA THR A 375 -11.27 -20.50 5.39
C THR A 375 -12.79 -20.61 5.25
N HIS A 376 -13.30 -21.54 4.41
CA HIS A 376 -14.75 -21.70 4.19
C HIS A 376 -15.54 -22.07 5.45
N ASP A 377 -14.90 -22.72 6.43
CA ASP A 377 -15.47 -23.01 7.76
C ASP A 377 -15.44 -21.80 8.71
N GLN A 378 -14.81 -20.69 8.30
CA GLN A 378 -14.64 -19.46 9.07
C GLN A 378 -13.97 -19.66 10.44
N TRP A 379 -13.11 -20.67 10.57
CA TRP A 379 -12.37 -20.94 11.80
C TRP A 379 -10.91 -20.50 11.78
N ALA A 380 -10.34 -20.21 10.62
CA ALA A 380 -9.01 -19.62 10.51
C ALA A 380 -8.93 -18.72 9.27
N ALA A 381 -7.75 -18.16 9.04
CA ALA A 381 -7.47 -17.37 7.85
C ALA A 381 -6.11 -17.71 7.27
N PHE A 382 -6.02 -17.74 5.94
CA PHE A 382 -4.76 -17.60 5.21
C PHE A 382 -4.16 -16.24 5.48
N ILE A 383 -2.84 -16.21 5.62
CA ILE A 383 -2.05 -14.97 5.67
C ILE A 383 -1.31 -14.87 4.35
N LEU A 384 -1.58 -13.83 3.57
CA LEU A 384 -0.80 -13.50 2.38
C LEU A 384 0.18 -12.40 2.77
N ALA A 385 1.44 -12.76 2.90
CA ALA A 385 2.49 -11.85 3.34
C ALA A 385 3.28 -11.33 2.15
N ASP A 386 3.45 -10.01 2.09
CA ASP A 386 4.18 -9.38 1.00
C ASP A 386 5.69 -9.55 1.21
N HIS A 387 6.42 -9.81 0.12
CA HIS A 387 7.85 -10.04 0.16
C HIS A 387 8.60 -9.17 -0.84
N ALA A 388 9.59 -8.42 -0.37
CA ALA A 388 10.51 -7.73 -1.25
C ALA A 388 11.27 -8.73 -2.14
N GLU A 389 11.44 -8.40 -3.43
CA GLU A 389 12.23 -9.21 -4.35
C GLU A 389 13.68 -9.42 -3.86
N PRO A 390 14.30 -10.57 -4.15
CA PRO A 390 15.72 -10.77 -3.90
C PRO A 390 16.58 -9.68 -4.58
N GLY A 391 17.13 -8.77 -3.77
CA GLY A 391 17.94 -7.64 -4.26
C GLY A 391 17.24 -6.28 -4.29
N SER A 392 15.93 -6.22 -4.03
CA SER A 392 15.19 -4.98 -3.79
C SER A 392 15.73 -4.27 -2.55
N LYS A 393 15.78 -2.93 -2.58
CA LYS A 393 16.24 -2.09 -1.46
C LYS A 393 15.24 -0.99 -1.17
N GLY A 394 14.22 -1.33 -0.39
CA GLY A 394 13.38 -0.34 0.29
C GLY A 394 11.99 -0.90 0.65
N PRO A 395 11.33 -0.35 1.69
CA PRO A 395 9.95 -0.68 2.08
C PRO A 395 8.87 -0.25 1.06
N THR A 396 9.27 0.21 -0.13
CA THR A 396 8.38 0.69 -1.21
C THR A 396 8.80 0.17 -2.57
N ALA A 397 9.67 -0.84 -2.63
CA ALA A 397 9.78 -1.59 -3.87
C ALA A 397 8.46 -2.36 -3.96
N ASP A 398 7.56 -1.94 -4.85
CA ASP A 398 6.32 -2.63 -5.16
C ASP A 398 6.62 -4.13 -5.24
N SER A 399 6.38 -4.84 -4.14
CA SER A 399 6.56 -6.28 -4.12
C SER A 399 5.50 -6.77 -5.10
N PRO A 400 5.85 -7.34 -6.26
CA PRO A 400 4.86 -7.77 -7.23
C PRO A 400 4.08 -8.98 -6.73
N THR A 401 4.48 -9.57 -5.59
CA THR A 401 3.98 -10.85 -5.13
C THR A 401 3.90 -11.00 -3.60
N SER A 402 2.86 -11.66 -3.13
CA SER A 402 2.74 -12.18 -1.76
C SER A 402 2.99 -13.69 -1.73
N ASP A 403 3.49 -14.24 -0.62
CA ASP A 403 3.40 -15.68 -0.36
C ASP A 403 2.16 -15.96 0.51
N ALA A 404 1.37 -16.95 0.14
CA ALA A 404 0.18 -17.39 0.88
C ALA A 404 0.55 -18.49 1.88
N TYR A 405 0.18 -18.29 3.14
CA TYR A 405 0.42 -19.21 4.24
C TYR A 405 -0.89 -19.83 4.76
N ALA A 406 -0.95 -21.15 4.79
CA ALA A 406 -2.11 -21.91 5.29
C ALA A 406 -2.06 -22.11 6.81
N PRO A 407 -3.20 -21.91 7.52
CA PRO A 407 -3.27 -22.05 8.97
C PRO A 407 -3.35 -23.51 9.42
N ALA A 408 -2.73 -23.83 10.57
CA ALA A 408 -3.10 -25.02 11.34
C ALA A 408 -4.49 -24.85 11.99
N TYR A 409 -5.03 -25.92 12.59
CA TYR A 409 -6.34 -25.88 13.28
C TYR A 409 -6.43 -24.85 14.41
N ASN A 410 -5.34 -24.60 15.13
CA ASN A 410 -5.30 -23.60 16.19
C ASN A 410 -4.96 -22.18 15.70
N ALA A 411 -4.80 -21.97 14.38
CA ALA A 411 -4.37 -20.72 13.76
C ALA A 411 -3.09 -20.10 14.36
N SER A 412 -2.28 -20.88 15.07
CA SER A 412 -1.02 -20.43 15.69
C SER A 412 0.21 -20.89 14.91
N PHE A 413 0.06 -21.84 13.99
CA PHE A 413 1.14 -22.37 13.16
C PHE A 413 0.76 -22.27 11.69
N TYR A 414 1.65 -21.73 10.87
CA TYR A 414 1.40 -21.50 9.46
C TYR A 414 2.47 -22.15 8.59
N THR A 415 2.06 -22.72 7.46
CA THR A 415 2.97 -23.31 6.48
C THR A 415 2.79 -22.66 5.12
N ILE A 416 3.83 -22.69 4.28
CA ILE A 416 3.77 -22.11 2.94
C ILE A 416 2.79 -22.94 2.07
N SER A 417 1.78 -22.28 1.51
CA SER A 417 0.78 -22.90 0.63
C SER A 417 1.04 -22.59 -0.84
N LEU A 418 1.22 -21.31 -1.18
CA LEU A 418 1.51 -20.87 -2.55
C LEU A 418 2.50 -19.71 -2.53
N ARG A 419 3.55 -19.80 -3.34
CA ARG A 419 4.55 -18.73 -3.49
C ARG A 419 4.20 -17.78 -4.62
N SER A 420 4.69 -16.56 -4.53
CA SER A 420 4.70 -15.60 -5.64
C SER A 420 3.30 -15.27 -6.19
N VAL A 421 2.30 -15.18 -5.32
CA VAL A 421 0.93 -14.79 -5.68
C VAL A 421 0.93 -13.33 -6.09
N TYR A 422 0.48 -13.04 -7.30
CA TYR A 422 0.55 -11.69 -7.87
C TYR A 422 -0.28 -10.68 -7.08
N ARG A 423 0.27 -9.49 -6.88
CA ARG A 423 -0.42 -8.39 -6.18
C ARG A 423 -0.20 -7.05 -6.87
N ARG A 424 -1.12 -6.11 -6.65
CA ARG A 424 -1.07 -4.74 -7.13
C ARG A 424 -2.02 -3.87 -6.30
N GLU A 425 -1.62 -2.63 -5.99
CA GLU A 425 -2.48 -1.64 -5.30
C GLU A 425 -3.16 -2.22 -4.05
N PHE A 426 -2.36 -2.92 -3.22
CA PHE A 426 -2.78 -3.56 -1.95
C PHE A 426 -3.69 -4.80 -2.08
N ILE A 427 -4.07 -5.19 -3.30
CA ILE A 427 -4.90 -6.38 -3.56
C ILE A 427 -4.02 -7.51 -4.09
N THR A 428 -4.30 -8.74 -3.66
CA THR A 428 -3.62 -9.96 -4.12
C THR A 428 -4.59 -10.80 -4.95
N ASP A 429 -4.11 -11.43 -6.03
CA ASP A 429 -4.90 -12.35 -6.86
C ASP A 429 -5.06 -13.71 -6.16
N PHE A 430 -5.88 -13.73 -5.11
CA PHE A 430 -6.25 -14.93 -4.37
C PHE A 430 -7.71 -14.82 -3.94
N ALA A 431 -8.54 -15.79 -4.30
CA ALA A 431 -9.94 -15.78 -3.91
C ALA A 431 -10.50 -17.19 -3.71
N ARG A 432 -11.55 -17.26 -2.90
CA ARG A 432 -12.34 -18.49 -2.70
C ARG A 432 -13.18 -18.77 -3.93
N VAL A 433 -13.41 -20.05 -4.18
CA VAL A 433 -14.57 -20.48 -4.96
C VAL A 433 -15.73 -20.58 -3.97
N GLU A 434 -16.63 -19.60 -4.03
CA GLU A 434 -17.71 -19.45 -3.05
C GLU A 434 -18.69 -20.63 -3.10
N GLY A 435 -19.24 -20.96 -1.93
CA GLY A 435 -20.13 -22.11 -1.73
C GLY A 435 -19.49 -23.50 -1.82
N ILE A 436 -18.17 -23.64 -2.10
CA ILE A 436 -17.51 -24.94 -2.27
C ILE A 436 -16.32 -25.10 -1.30
N PRO A 437 -16.39 -26.02 -0.31
CA PRO A 437 -15.34 -26.17 0.70
C PRO A 437 -13.95 -26.45 0.14
N GLY A 438 -12.94 -25.75 0.65
CA GLY A 438 -11.52 -26.04 0.36
C GLY A 438 -11.03 -25.60 -1.02
N MET A 439 -11.88 -24.93 -1.82
CA MET A 439 -11.54 -24.51 -3.17
C MET A 439 -11.13 -23.04 -3.26
N PHE A 440 -9.95 -22.78 -3.82
CA PHE A 440 -9.40 -21.43 -4.01
C PHE A 440 -8.76 -21.31 -5.40
N ILE A 441 -8.79 -20.12 -5.98
CA ILE A 441 -8.15 -19.77 -7.25
C ILE A 441 -7.21 -18.59 -7.00
N ALA A 442 -6.02 -18.63 -7.61
CA ALA A 442 -5.02 -17.59 -7.48
C ALA A 442 -4.25 -17.38 -8.78
N ASN A 443 -3.69 -16.18 -9.00
CA ASN A 443 -2.68 -15.96 -10.04
C ASN A 443 -1.30 -15.91 -9.41
N GLN A 444 -0.42 -16.76 -9.90
CA GLN A 444 0.97 -16.87 -9.48
C GLN A 444 1.87 -16.30 -10.58
N VAL A 445 2.90 -15.54 -10.20
CA VAL A 445 3.96 -15.14 -11.13
C VAL A 445 4.84 -16.36 -11.41
N ASP A 446 5.11 -16.61 -12.69
CA ASP A 446 6.03 -17.66 -13.12
C ASP A 446 7.39 -17.50 -12.43
N GLU A 447 7.84 -18.55 -11.75
CA GLU A 447 9.10 -18.54 -11.01
C GLU A 447 10.29 -18.19 -11.91
N ALA A 448 10.25 -18.59 -13.20
CA ALA A 448 11.30 -18.27 -14.17
C ALA A 448 11.40 -16.76 -14.48
N ALA A 449 10.34 -16.00 -14.23
CA ALA A 449 10.29 -14.56 -14.46
C ALA A 449 10.80 -13.75 -13.26
N MET A 450 10.80 -14.33 -12.05
CA MET A 450 11.16 -13.67 -10.80
C MET A 450 12.58 -13.07 -10.87
N GLY A 451 12.69 -11.75 -10.72
CA GLY A 451 13.97 -11.01 -10.77
C GLY A 451 14.59 -10.88 -12.16
N ALA A 452 13.98 -11.45 -13.20
CA ALA A 452 14.45 -11.38 -14.59
C ALA A 452 13.54 -10.53 -15.48
N ALA A 453 12.23 -10.51 -15.19
CA ALA A 453 11.24 -9.78 -15.98
C ALA A 453 11.20 -8.29 -15.63
N THR A 454 10.97 -7.45 -16.65
CA THR A 454 10.70 -6.02 -16.46
C THR A 454 9.24 -5.73 -16.10
N SER A 455 8.34 -6.66 -16.42
CA SER A 455 6.92 -6.63 -16.05
C SER A 455 6.46 -8.04 -15.72
N TYR A 456 5.92 -8.25 -14.53
CA TYR A 456 5.42 -9.56 -14.09
C TYR A 456 4.02 -9.90 -14.63
N THR A 457 3.28 -8.90 -15.11
CA THR A 457 1.96 -9.09 -15.76
C THR A 457 2.02 -10.05 -16.94
N ASP A 458 3.17 -10.11 -17.62
CA ASP A 458 3.37 -10.93 -18.81
C ASP A 458 3.66 -12.40 -18.48
N PHE A 459 3.79 -12.72 -17.18
CA PHE A 459 4.22 -14.01 -16.67
C PHE A 459 3.25 -14.59 -15.62
N LEU A 460 1.98 -14.18 -15.65
CA LEU A 460 0.99 -14.66 -14.69
C LEU A 460 0.40 -16.00 -15.12
N GLN A 461 0.29 -16.92 -14.17
CA GLN A 461 -0.30 -18.24 -14.36
C GLN A 461 -1.37 -18.50 -13.29
N THR A 462 -2.58 -18.81 -13.74
CA THR A 462 -3.68 -19.17 -12.84
C THR A 462 -3.52 -20.58 -12.27
N ARG A 463 -3.79 -20.70 -10.97
CA ARG A 463 -3.74 -21.93 -10.17
C ARG A 463 -5.05 -22.12 -9.41
N ILE A 464 -5.41 -23.37 -9.18
CA ILE A 464 -6.57 -23.78 -8.37
C ILE A 464 -6.15 -24.85 -7.37
N THR A 465 -6.75 -24.84 -6.18
CA THR A 465 -6.63 -25.90 -5.16
C THR A 465 -8.01 -26.48 -4.86
N LEU A 466 -8.07 -27.76 -4.49
CA LEU A 466 -9.28 -28.45 -4.04
C LEU A 466 -9.23 -28.89 -2.57
N ASN A 467 -8.04 -28.92 -1.98
CA ASN A 467 -7.76 -29.47 -0.67
C ASN A 467 -7.27 -28.38 0.28
N GLY A 468 -7.92 -27.21 0.30
CA GLY A 468 -7.65 -26.17 1.29
C GLY A 468 -6.24 -25.55 1.20
N GLY A 469 -5.63 -25.52 0.01
CA GLY A 469 -4.30 -24.94 -0.21
C GLY A 469 -3.14 -25.90 0.02
N GLY A 470 -3.40 -27.18 0.28
CA GLY A 470 -2.34 -28.18 0.47
C GLY A 470 -1.61 -28.58 -0.83
N ASP A 471 -2.29 -28.42 -1.99
CA ASP A 471 -1.72 -28.59 -3.32
C ASP A 471 -2.40 -27.68 -4.36
N TRP A 472 -1.64 -27.21 -5.35
CA TRP A 472 -2.09 -26.25 -6.36
C TRP A 472 -1.80 -26.76 -7.76
N GLN A 473 -2.80 -26.72 -8.64
CA GLN A 473 -2.72 -27.20 -10.01
C GLN A 473 -3.04 -26.10 -11.02
N ALA A 474 -2.47 -26.21 -12.22
CA ALA A 474 -2.84 -25.36 -13.35
C ALA A 474 -4.26 -25.68 -13.83
N LEU A 475 -5.00 -24.67 -14.29
CA LEU A 475 -6.32 -24.88 -14.86
C LEU A 475 -6.23 -25.59 -16.22
N PRO A 476 -7.06 -26.63 -16.45
CA PRO A 476 -7.15 -27.25 -17.76
C PRO A 476 -7.81 -26.27 -18.75
N LYS A 477 -7.34 -26.26 -20.00
CA LYS A 477 -8.06 -25.59 -21.08
C LYS A 477 -9.36 -26.33 -21.40
N PRO A 478 -10.36 -25.65 -22.00
CA PRO A 478 -11.54 -26.33 -22.54
C PRO A 478 -11.17 -27.48 -23.48
N GLU A 479 -11.90 -28.61 -23.37
CA GLU A 479 -11.74 -29.74 -24.29
C GLU A 479 -12.23 -29.40 -25.70
N ARG A 480 -13.23 -28.53 -25.78
CA ARG A 480 -13.84 -28.04 -27.01
C ARG A 480 -13.99 -26.53 -26.91
N PHE A 481 -13.81 -25.87 -28.04
CA PHE A 481 -14.02 -24.43 -28.17
C PHE A 481 -15.18 -24.20 -29.12
N THR A 482 -16.16 -23.43 -28.67
CA THR A 482 -17.25 -22.90 -29.49
C THR A 482 -16.72 -21.80 -30.42
N TYR A 483 -15.78 -20.99 -29.91
CA TYR A 483 -15.14 -19.88 -30.58
C TYR A 483 -13.69 -20.22 -30.86
N ALA A 484 -13.36 -20.45 -32.14
CA ALA A 484 -12.02 -20.89 -32.55
C ALA A 484 -10.90 -19.92 -32.12
N GLN A 485 -11.19 -18.62 -32.07
CA GLN A 485 -10.28 -17.56 -31.64
C GLN A 485 -9.88 -17.66 -30.16
N CYS A 486 -10.70 -18.28 -29.31
CA CYS A 486 -10.38 -18.48 -27.90
C CYS A 486 -9.34 -19.60 -27.68
N ASN A 487 -9.07 -20.39 -28.72
CA ASN A 487 -8.05 -21.42 -28.70
C ASN A 487 -6.74 -20.91 -29.33
N ALA A 488 -5.89 -20.24 -28.55
CA ALA A 488 -4.58 -19.79 -29.02
C ALA A 488 -3.51 -20.90 -29.04
N CYS A 489 -3.85 -22.11 -28.61
CA CYS A 489 -2.93 -23.25 -28.59
C CYS A 489 -2.65 -23.82 -29.97
N LYS A 490 -1.36 -23.81 -30.36
CA LYS A 490 -0.92 -24.47 -31.60
C LYS A 490 -0.98 -26.00 -31.45
N PRO A 491 -1.35 -26.74 -32.52
CA PRO A 491 -1.27 -28.21 -32.50
C PRO A 491 0.14 -28.69 -32.16
N GLY A 492 0.26 -29.58 -31.17
CA GLY A 492 1.54 -30.12 -30.70
C GLY A 492 2.32 -29.21 -29.74
N ALA A 493 1.74 -28.09 -29.29
CA ALA A 493 2.33 -27.29 -28.22
C ALA A 493 2.38 -28.10 -26.90
N PRO A 494 3.43 -27.91 -26.07
CA PRO A 494 3.49 -28.52 -24.74
C PRO A 494 2.29 -28.14 -23.89
N ASP A 495 1.81 -29.05 -23.05
CA ASP A 495 0.66 -28.82 -22.17
C ASP A 495 0.83 -27.61 -21.25
N GLU A 496 2.08 -27.27 -20.88
CA GLU A 496 2.42 -26.10 -20.06
C GLU A 496 2.18 -24.77 -20.78
N GLN A 497 2.29 -24.74 -22.11
CA GLN A 497 2.03 -23.57 -22.94
C GLN A 497 0.55 -23.46 -23.34
N CYS A 498 -0.28 -24.34 -22.80
CA CYS A 498 -1.66 -24.57 -23.21
C CYS A 498 -2.60 -24.76 -22.02
N ARG A 499 -2.55 -23.80 -21.11
CA ARG A 499 -3.38 -23.75 -19.90
C ARG A 499 -4.36 -22.58 -19.98
N LEU A 500 -5.44 -22.69 -19.21
CA LEU A 500 -6.38 -21.59 -19.04
C LEU A 500 -5.84 -20.63 -18.00
N HIS A 501 -5.83 -19.34 -18.33
CA HIS A 501 -5.45 -18.27 -17.42
C HIS A 501 -6.58 -17.24 -17.35
N LEU A 502 -6.89 -16.81 -16.13
CA LEU A 502 -8.05 -16.00 -15.81
C LEU A 502 -7.60 -14.70 -15.13
N HIS A 503 -8.24 -13.59 -15.49
CA HIS A 503 -8.03 -12.31 -14.82
C HIS A 503 -8.46 -12.41 -13.35
N GLY A 504 -7.57 -12.01 -12.44
CA GLY A 504 -7.85 -11.94 -11.00
C GLY A 504 -8.24 -10.53 -10.53
N PRO A 505 -8.55 -10.37 -9.23
CA PRO A 505 -8.93 -9.07 -8.62
C PRO A 505 -8.03 -7.89 -8.99
N THR A 506 -6.71 -8.08 -9.09
CA THR A 506 -5.74 -7.03 -9.48
C THR A 506 -5.95 -6.51 -10.89
N SER A 507 -6.65 -7.26 -11.75
CA SER A 507 -6.89 -6.89 -13.15
C SER A 507 -7.86 -5.71 -13.30
N TRP A 508 -8.64 -5.40 -12.25
CA TRP A 508 -9.43 -4.15 -12.20
C TRP A 508 -8.55 -2.89 -12.18
N PHE A 509 -7.31 -3.01 -11.71
CA PHE A 509 -6.36 -1.91 -11.51
C PHE A 509 -5.21 -1.94 -12.53
N ALA A 510 -5.37 -2.69 -13.63
CA ALA A 510 -4.30 -2.82 -14.61
C ALA A 510 -4.05 -1.51 -15.39
N PRO A 511 -2.79 -1.10 -15.61
CA PRO A 511 -2.42 0.05 -16.44
C PRO A 511 -3.00 -0.01 -17.86
N GLU A 512 -3.14 -1.22 -18.40
CA GLU A 512 -3.73 -1.52 -19.70
C GLU A 512 -5.24 -1.26 -19.73
N GLY A 513 -5.87 -1.14 -18.56
CA GLY A 513 -7.29 -0.94 -18.34
C GLY A 513 -7.93 -2.09 -17.55
N PRO A 514 -9.09 -1.83 -16.90
CA PRO A 514 -9.78 -2.83 -16.09
C PRO A 514 -10.21 -4.06 -16.89
N ARG A 515 -10.02 -5.25 -16.32
CA ARG A 515 -10.57 -6.51 -16.82
C ARG A 515 -11.47 -7.17 -15.75
N PRO A 516 -12.66 -7.68 -16.12
CA PRO A 516 -13.50 -8.44 -15.21
C PRO A 516 -12.78 -9.69 -14.68
N ASN A 517 -12.73 -9.83 -13.36
CA ASN A 517 -12.04 -10.94 -12.70
C ASN A 517 -12.89 -12.21 -12.66
N PHE A 518 -12.27 -13.37 -12.40
CA PHE A 518 -13.00 -14.58 -12.07
C PHE A 518 -13.95 -14.35 -10.88
N TYR A 519 -15.16 -14.90 -10.98
CA TYR A 519 -16.29 -14.60 -10.12
C TYR A 519 -17.09 -15.85 -9.79
N SER A 520 -17.37 -16.02 -8.50
CA SER A 520 -18.23 -17.05 -7.90
C SER A 520 -19.05 -16.42 -6.78
N HIS A 521 -20.21 -16.99 -6.48
CA HIS A 521 -21.14 -16.43 -5.50
C HIS A 521 -21.79 -17.56 -4.68
N ASP A 522 -22.03 -17.34 -3.37
CA ASP A 522 -22.61 -18.36 -2.47
C ASP A 522 -24.03 -18.79 -2.87
N ALA A 523 -24.78 -17.89 -3.52
CA ALA A 523 -26.09 -18.22 -4.12
C ALA A 523 -26.00 -19.06 -5.40
N ALA A 524 -24.81 -19.26 -5.96
CA ALA A 524 -24.57 -20.05 -7.17
C ALA A 524 -23.39 -21.04 -7.01
N PRO A 525 -23.40 -21.95 -5.99
CA PRO A 525 -22.27 -22.82 -5.73
C PRO A 525 -21.91 -23.68 -6.95
N GLY A 526 -20.62 -23.76 -7.24
CA GLY A 526 -20.08 -24.53 -8.37
C GLY A 526 -20.10 -23.81 -9.71
N LEU A 527 -20.78 -22.67 -9.83
CA LEU A 527 -20.69 -21.82 -11.02
C LEU A 527 -19.53 -20.84 -10.86
N VAL A 528 -18.67 -20.77 -11.87
CA VAL A 528 -17.55 -19.80 -11.94
C VAL A 528 -17.54 -19.18 -13.34
N LEU A 529 -17.51 -17.84 -13.41
CA LEU A 529 -17.37 -17.08 -14.65
C LEU A 529 -16.08 -16.30 -14.60
N ALA A 530 -15.36 -16.25 -15.72
CA ALA A 530 -14.06 -15.58 -15.75
C ALA A 530 -13.73 -15.07 -17.15
N THR A 531 -13.12 -13.88 -17.24
CA THR A 531 -12.43 -13.46 -18.47
C THR A 531 -10.98 -13.89 -18.43
N GLY A 532 -10.42 -14.22 -19.59
CA GLY A 532 -9.03 -14.68 -19.66
C GLY A 532 -8.67 -15.21 -21.04
N ASN A 533 -7.60 -16.01 -21.11
CA ASN A 533 -7.10 -16.57 -22.35
C ASN A 533 -6.53 -17.98 -22.12
N VAL A 534 -6.39 -18.73 -23.21
CA VAL A 534 -5.65 -20.01 -23.21
C VAL A 534 -4.27 -19.77 -23.78
N GLY A 535 -3.22 -20.16 -23.07
CA GLY A 535 -1.84 -19.92 -23.47
C GLY A 535 -0.83 -20.37 -22.42
N ALA A 536 0.35 -19.76 -22.45
CA ALA A 536 1.42 -19.98 -21.46
C ALA A 536 1.29 -19.06 -20.23
N HIS A 537 0.72 -17.87 -20.43
CA HIS A 537 0.53 -16.82 -19.43
C HIS A 537 -0.74 -16.01 -19.72
N LEU A 538 -1.22 -15.28 -18.71
CA LEU A 538 -2.36 -14.37 -18.81
C LEU A 538 -2.03 -13.17 -19.72
N ASP A 539 -2.98 -12.79 -20.58
CA ASP A 539 -2.82 -11.67 -21.52
C ASP A 539 -3.75 -10.50 -21.17
N PHE A 540 -3.19 -9.29 -21.04
CA PHE A 540 -3.93 -8.05 -20.74
C PHE A 540 -4.27 -7.22 -21.99
N GLN A 541 -3.80 -7.61 -23.18
CA GLN A 541 -4.06 -6.89 -24.42
C GLN A 541 -5.57 -6.79 -24.73
N ALA A 542 -5.97 -5.72 -25.42
CA ALA A 542 -7.37 -5.59 -25.84
C ALA A 542 -7.70 -6.60 -26.94
N GLY A 543 -8.82 -7.31 -26.78
CA GLY A 543 -9.27 -8.33 -27.72
C GLY A 543 -8.53 -9.67 -27.66
N SER A 544 -7.62 -9.89 -26.70
CA SER A 544 -6.98 -11.19 -26.47
C SER A 544 -7.76 -12.11 -25.53
N SER A 545 -8.74 -11.56 -24.79
CA SER A 545 -9.47 -12.29 -23.77
C SER A 545 -10.84 -12.76 -24.26
N CYS A 546 -11.17 -14.01 -23.92
CA CYS A 546 -12.50 -14.59 -24.03
C CYS A 546 -13.15 -14.69 -22.64
N THR A 547 -14.44 -15.01 -22.60
CA THR A 547 -15.15 -15.33 -21.36
C THR A 547 -15.38 -16.82 -21.26
N PHE A 548 -15.06 -17.40 -20.12
CA PHE A 548 -15.18 -18.82 -19.81
C PHE A 548 -16.13 -19.04 -18.63
N MET A 549 -16.78 -20.20 -18.61
CA MET A 549 -17.64 -20.64 -17.53
C MET A 549 -17.26 -22.05 -17.08
N SER A 550 -17.40 -22.30 -15.78
CA SER A 550 -17.37 -23.62 -15.17
C SER A 550 -18.69 -23.89 -14.44
N ARG A 551 -19.15 -25.15 -14.45
CA ARG A 551 -20.31 -25.64 -13.68
C ARG A 551 -19.93 -26.62 -12.55
N ASP A 552 -18.65 -26.89 -12.39
CA ASP A 552 -18.10 -27.85 -11.43
C ASP A 552 -16.97 -27.23 -10.58
N ALA A 553 -17.13 -25.95 -10.23
CA ALA A 553 -16.25 -25.20 -9.34
C ALA A 553 -14.82 -24.94 -9.89
N GLY A 554 -14.61 -25.06 -11.19
CA GLY A 554 -13.37 -24.68 -11.87
C GLY A 554 -12.56 -25.86 -12.38
N LEU A 555 -13.14 -27.08 -12.40
CA LEU A 555 -12.46 -28.29 -12.88
C LEU A 555 -12.57 -28.43 -14.40
N THR A 556 -13.71 -28.09 -14.97
CA THR A 556 -13.92 -28.08 -16.42
C THR A 556 -14.48 -26.74 -16.87
N TRP A 557 -14.05 -26.30 -18.05
CA TRP A 557 -14.35 -24.97 -18.57
C TRP A 557 -14.92 -25.05 -19.97
N GLU A 558 -15.85 -24.16 -20.27
CA GLU A 558 -16.41 -23.91 -21.59
C GLU A 558 -16.25 -22.42 -21.95
N ASP A 559 -15.95 -22.14 -23.21
CA ASP A 559 -15.88 -20.76 -23.73
C ASP A 559 -17.30 -20.28 -24.08
N VAL A 560 -17.74 -19.19 -23.42
CA VAL A 560 -19.11 -18.69 -23.52
C VAL A 560 -19.22 -17.39 -24.33
N ALA A 561 -18.13 -16.64 -24.46
CA ALA A 561 -18.04 -15.50 -25.38
C ALA A 561 -16.60 -15.30 -25.89
N ASP A 562 -16.48 -14.75 -27.09
CA ASP A 562 -15.22 -14.40 -27.74
C ASP A 562 -14.70 -12.98 -27.41
N TYR A 563 -15.22 -12.41 -26.33
CA TYR A 563 -14.86 -11.09 -25.83
C TYR A 563 -14.75 -11.11 -24.30
N ALA A 564 -14.09 -10.11 -23.72
CA ALA A 564 -14.09 -9.88 -22.28
C ALA A 564 -15.47 -9.40 -21.82
N GLY A 565 -16.23 -10.29 -21.18
CA GLY A 565 -17.57 -10.02 -20.67
C GLY A 565 -17.55 -9.52 -19.23
N ILE A 566 -18.45 -8.61 -18.90
CA ILE A 566 -18.86 -8.34 -17.52
C ILE A 566 -20.18 -9.07 -17.26
N TYR A 567 -20.29 -9.76 -16.14
CA TYR A 567 -21.34 -10.75 -15.88
C TYR A 567 -21.85 -10.72 -14.44
N GLU A 568 -23.07 -11.22 -14.25
CA GLU A 568 -23.70 -11.35 -12.93
C GLU A 568 -24.64 -12.56 -12.87
N TYR A 569 -24.78 -13.17 -11.69
CA TYR A 569 -25.69 -14.29 -11.42
C TYR A 569 -26.99 -13.82 -10.77
N GLY A 570 -28.13 -14.36 -11.21
CA GLY A 570 -29.41 -14.16 -10.54
C GLY A 570 -30.17 -15.47 -10.35
N ASN A 571 -31.30 -15.40 -9.65
CA ASN A 571 -32.18 -16.53 -9.40
C ASN A 571 -31.45 -17.77 -8.84
N ASN A 572 -30.55 -17.56 -7.87
CA ASN A 572 -29.70 -18.59 -7.26
C ASN A 572 -28.84 -19.36 -8.28
N GLY A 573 -28.15 -18.63 -9.17
CA GLY A 573 -27.37 -19.24 -10.26
C GLY A 573 -28.23 -19.88 -11.36
N GLY A 574 -29.55 -19.64 -11.33
CA GLY A 574 -30.49 -20.02 -12.38
C GLY A 574 -30.34 -19.17 -13.64
N LEU A 575 -29.94 -17.91 -13.47
CA LEU A 575 -29.76 -16.94 -14.54
C LEU A 575 -28.33 -16.42 -14.56
N ILE A 576 -27.84 -16.19 -15.77
CA ILE A 576 -26.57 -15.50 -16.04
C ILE A 576 -26.88 -14.36 -16.98
N VAL A 577 -26.43 -13.16 -16.66
CA VAL A 577 -26.49 -12.00 -17.56
C VAL A 577 -25.06 -11.51 -17.82
N MET A 578 -24.76 -11.19 -19.07
CA MET A 578 -23.42 -10.80 -19.51
C MET A 578 -23.50 -9.73 -20.60
N ALA A 579 -22.52 -8.83 -20.66
CA ALA A 579 -22.35 -7.90 -21.77
C ALA A 579 -20.86 -7.68 -22.07
N PRO A 580 -20.48 -7.26 -23.29
CA PRO A 580 -19.12 -6.82 -23.57
C PRO A 580 -18.72 -5.68 -22.61
N HIS A 581 -17.64 -5.86 -21.86
CA HIS A 581 -17.13 -4.84 -20.95
C HIS A 581 -16.59 -3.63 -21.72
N LYS A 582 -16.54 -2.44 -21.11
CA LYS A 582 -16.06 -1.19 -21.74
C LYS A 582 -14.66 -1.30 -22.37
N SER A 583 -13.84 -2.25 -21.93
CA SER A 583 -12.54 -2.53 -22.53
C SER A 583 -12.64 -3.01 -23.98
N GLU A 584 -13.77 -3.61 -24.36
CA GLU A 584 -14.08 -4.08 -25.72
C GLU A 584 -14.74 -2.99 -26.58
N GLY A 585 -14.95 -1.80 -26.03
CA GLY A 585 -15.60 -0.68 -26.70
C GLY A 585 -17.11 -0.56 -26.41
N PRO A 586 -17.83 0.27 -27.17
CA PRO A 586 -19.26 0.49 -26.96
C PRO A 586 -20.09 -0.70 -27.46
N SER A 587 -21.07 -1.12 -26.67
CA SER A 587 -21.95 -2.25 -26.98
C SER A 587 -23.43 -1.86 -26.83
N ASP A 588 -24.26 -2.37 -27.74
CA ASP A 588 -25.73 -2.37 -27.67
C ASP A 588 -26.28 -3.78 -27.38
N VAL A 589 -25.41 -4.73 -27.03
CA VAL A 589 -25.76 -6.13 -26.78
C VAL A 589 -25.60 -6.44 -25.30
N VAL A 590 -26.68 -6.94 -24.71
CA VAL A 590 -26.65 -7.69 -23.44
C VAL A 590 -27.12 -9.11 -23.75
N GLN A 591 -26.45 -10.10 -23.20
CA GLN A 591 -26.83 -11.50 -23.33
C GLN A 591 -27.30 -12.06 -21.98
N PHE A 592 -28.22 -13.00 -22.02
CA PHE A 592 -28.59 -13.78 -20.84
C PHE A 592 -28.76 -15.25 -21.18
N SER A 593 -28.50 -16.11 -20.20
CA SER A 593 -28.72 -17.54 -20.27
C SER A 593 -29.49 -17.99 -19.05
N GLY A 594 -30.56 -18.74 -19.29
CA GLY A 594 -31.30 -19.43 -18.24
C GLY A 594 -30.89 -20.88 -18.07
N ASP A 595 -29.98 -21.43 -18.88
CA ASP A 595 -29.58 -22.84 -18.87
C ASP A 595 -28.08 -23.00 -18.63
N GLN A 596 -27.54 -22.09 -17.82
CA GLN A 596 -26.13 -22.10 -17.39
C GLN A 596 -25.20 -22.25 -18.60
N SER A 597 -25.31 -21.29 -19.52
CA SER A 597 -24.54 -21.11 -20.78
C SER A 597 -24.85 -22.03 -21.97
N ALA A 598 -25.75 -23.01 -21.84
CA ALA A 598 -26.05 -23.90 -22.96
C ALA A 598 -26.77 -23.15 -24.13
N CYS A 599 -27.51 -22.10 -23.82
CA CYS A 599 -28.21 -21.24 -24.74
C CYS A 599 -28.11 -19.78 -24.29
N TRP A 600 -27.69 -18.91 -25.22
CA TRP A 600 -27.62 -17.47 -24.98
C TRP A 600 -28.70 -16.74 -25.77
N HIS A 601 -29.48 -15.91 -25.09
CA HIS A 601 -30.44 -14.99 -25.65
C HIS A 601 -29.85 -13.59 -25.67
N THR A 602 -30.24 -12.77 -26.64
CA THR A 602 -29.74 -11.40 -26.81
C THR A 602 -30.83 -10.38 -26.52
N VAL A 603 -30.53 -9.39 -25.70
CA VAL A 603 -31.30 -8.16 -25.49
C VAL A 603 -30.56 -7.04 -26.21
N LYS A 604 -31.26 -6.38 -27.15
CA LYS A 604 -30.70 -5.24 -27.91
C LYS A 604 -31.05 -3.92 -27.24
N LEU A 605 -30.04 -3.24 -26.70
CA LEU A 605 -30.19 -1.91 -26.11
C LEU A 605 -30.58 -0.88 -27.19
N PRO A 606 -31.36 0.16 -26.83
CA PRO A 606 -31.78 1.19 -27.79
C PRO A 606 -30.63 2.08 -28.27
N GLU A 607 -29.54 2.15 -27.51
CA GLU A 607 -28.32 2.87 -27.86
C GLU A 607 -27.09 2.11 -27.32
N PRO A 608 -25.94 2.17 -28.02
CA PRO A 608 -24.72 1.59 -27.52
C PRO A 608 -24.12 2.41 -26.37
N ILE A 609 -23.60 1.73 -25.36
CA ILE A 609 -22.94 2.35 -24.19
C ILE A 609 -21.59 1.68 -23.92
N MET A 610 -20.72 2.38 -23.19
CA MET A 610 -19.52 1.79 -22.62
C MET A 610 -19.93 1.07 -21.33
N VAL A 611 -20.27 -0.22 -21.43
CA VAL A 611 -20.80 -1.00 -20.28
C VAL A 611 -19.72 -1.14 -19.20
N GLU A 612 -20.01 -0.66 -17.99
CA GLU A 612 -19.06 -0.71 -16.88
C GLU A 612 -19.36 -1.86 -15.93
N ASN A 613 -20.62 -2.11 -15.60
CA ASN A 613 -21.01 -3.19 -14.70
C ASN A 613 -22.46 -3.66 -14.90
N ILE A 614 -22.76 -4.85 -14.39
CA ILE A 614 -24.10 -5.44 -14.32
C ILE A 614 -24.36 -5.76 -12.86
N ARG A 615 -25.52 -5.35 -12.34
CA ARG A 615 -25.87 -5.53 -10.94
C ARG A 615 -27.22 -6.21 -10.80
N VAL A 616 -27.41 -6.92 -9.71
CA VAL A 616 -28.64 -7.59 -9.28
C VAL A 616 -28.73 -7.46 -7.76
N ASP A 617 -29.81 -7.91 -7.14
CA ASP A 617 -29.90 -7.95 -5.68
C ASP A 617 -28.67 -8.65 -5.08
N PRO A 618 -28.11 -8.15 -3.97
CA PRO A 618 -26.83 -8.63 -3.45
C PRO A 618 -26.86 -10.08 -2.93
N LYS A 619 -28.05 -10.70 -2.80
CA LYS A 619 -28.17 -12.12 -2.44
C LYS A 619 -28.29 -13.01 -3.70
N GLY A 620 -28.29 -12.45 -4.90
CA GLY A 620 -28.36 -13.16 -6.18
C GLY A 620 -29.66 -13.94 -6.37
N LEU A 621 -30.76 -13.52 -5.74
CA LEU A 621 -32.05 -14.23 -5.72
C LEU A 621 -33.01 -13.77 -6.84
N GLY A 622 -32.85 -12.53 -7.27
CA GLY A 622 -33.72 -11.80 -8.19
C GLY A 622 -33.46 -12.15 -9.65
N HIS A 623 -34.34 -11.63 -10.50
CA HIS A 623 -34.32 -11.81 -11.96
C HIS A 623 -34.26 -10.47 -12.72
N THR A 624 -34.10 -9.36 -11.99
CA THR A 624 -34.04 -8.00 -12.53
C THR A 624 -32.62 -7.49 -12.42
N PHE A 625 -32.00 -7.19 -13.56
CA PHE A 625 -30.60 -6.81 -13.68
C PHE A 625 -30.48 -5.35 -14.14
N MET A 626 -29.55 -4.60 -13.54
CA MET A 626 -29.23 -3.23 -13.91
C MET A 626 -27.90 -3.21 -14.64
N VAL A 627 -27.94 -3.01 -15.95
CA VAL A 627 -26.76 -2.85 -16.80
C VAL A 627 -26.45 -1.37 -16.88
N HIS A 628 -25.28 -0.95 -16.39
CA HIS A 628 -24.91 0.46 -16.37
C HIS A 628 -23.52 0.74 -16.91
N GLY A 629 -23.33 1.99 -17.36
CA GLY A 629 -22.06 2.47 -17.89
C GLY A 629 -22.14 3.91 -18.34
N ALA A 630 -21.22 4.32 -19.21
CA ALA A 630 -21.18 5.69 -19.74
C ALA A 630 -21.73 5.75 -21.18
N ALA A 631 -22.41 6.83 -21.53
CA ALA A 631 -22.79 7.09 -22.91
C ALA A 631 -21.54 7.12 -23.81
N CYS A 632 -21.63 6.52 -25.00
CA CYS A 632 -20.50 6.51 -25.91
C CYS A 632 -20.49 7.74 -26.82
N LEU A 633 -19.30 8.30 -27.07
CA LEU A 633 -19.12 9.50 -27.89
C LEU A 633 -19.28 9.19 -29.39
N LYS A 634 -20.17 9.93 -30.04
CA LYS A 634 -20.39 9.91 -31.49
C LYS A 634 -19.18 10.46 -32.22
N SER A 635 -18.63 9.66 -33.12
CA SER A 635 -17.50 10.04 -33.96
C SER A 635 -17.62 9.38 -35.33
N THR A 636 -16.74 9.75 -36.26
CA THR A 636 -16.69 9.11 -37.59
C THR A 636 -16.41 7.62 -37.51
N THR A 637 -15.65 7.16 -36.51
CA THR A 637 -15.34 5.74 -36.27
C THR A 637 -16.41 5.04 -35.42
N LYS A 638 -17.29 5.78 -34.75
CA LYS A 638 -18.38 5.24 -33.91
C LYS A 638 -19.71 5.97 -34.24
N PRO A 639 -20.29 5.72 -35.43
CA PRO A 639 -21.45 6.47 -35.91
C PRO A 639 -22.76 6.15 -35.15
N ASN A 640 -22.85 4.96 -34.54
CA ASN A 640 -24.02 4.49 -33.78
C ASN A 640 -24.08 5.06 -32.36
N CYS A 641 -23.02 5.69 -31.89
CA CYS A 641 -23.02 6.38 -30.61
C CYS A 641 -23.89 7.63 -30.66
N THR A 642 -24.55 7.94 -29.54
CA THR A 642 -25.58 8.99 -29.45
C THR A 642 -25.07 10.29 -28.85
N PHE A 643 -24.05 10.24 -27.97
CA PHE A 643 -23.55 11.42 -27.26
C PHE A 643 -22.69 12.29 -28.18
N THR A 644 -23.04 13.57 -28.34
CA THR A 644 -22.31 14.53 -29.22
C THR A 644 -21.66 15.68 -28.45
N GLY A 645 -21.65 15.64 -27.11
CA GLY A 645 -21.17 16.74 -26.26
C GLY A 645 -19.64 16.84 -26.14
N GLY A 646 -19.14 18.02 -25.77
CA GLY A 646 -17.72 18.29 -25.50
C GLY A 646 -17.29 18.15 -24.04
N GLY A 647 -18.05 17.40 -23.23
CA GLY A 647 -17.82 17.21 -21.78
C GLY A 647 -17.79 15.73 -21.37
N ALA A 648 -17.84 15.46 -20.07
CA ALA A 648 -17.93 14.10 -19.54
C ALA A 648 -19.21 13.41 -20.04
N PRO A 649 -19.14 12.20 -20.60
CA PRO A 649 -20.34 11.48 -21.02
C PRO A 649 -21.23 11.15 -19.80
N PRO A 650 -22.55 11.36 -19.91
CA PRO A 650 -23.48 11.01 -18.83
C PRO A 650 -23.50 9.50 -18.60
N ALA A 651 -23.91 9.09 -17.40
CA ALA A 651 -24.21 7.68 -17.15
C ALA A 651 -25.45 7.24 -17.94
N LYS A 652 -25.50 5.95 -18.20
CA LYS A 652 -26.63 5.24 -18.78
C LYS A 652 -26.85 3.96 -17.98
N MET A 653 -28.10 3.70 -17.61
CA MET A 653 -28.50 2.48 -16.94
C MET A 653 -29.78 1.94 -17.57
N PHE A 654 -29.78 0.64 -17.83
CA PHE A 654 -30.89 -0.12 -18.37
C PHE A 654 -31.29 -1.21 -17.38
N VAL A 655 -32.59 -1.34 -17.14
CA VAL A 655 -33.14 -2.34 -16.22
C VAL A 655 -33.78 -3.44 -17.04
N ILE A 656 -33.26 -4.66 -16.90
CA ILE A 656 -33.64 -5.84 -17.67
C ILE A 656 -34.26 -6.85 -16.72
N ASP A 657 -35.56 -7.08 -16.86
CA ASP A 657 -36.25 -8.16 -16.16
C ASP A 657 -36.29 -9.41 -17.05
N VAL A 658 -35.52 -10.43 -16.69
CA VAL A 658 -35.43 -11.67 -17.47
C VAL A 658 -36.72 -12.49 -17.37
N LYS A 659 -37.45 -12.38 -16.25
CA LYS A 659 -38.74 -13.05 -16.08
C LYS A 659 -39.79 -12.48 -17.03
N ASP A 660 -39.82 -11.16 -17.19
CA ASP A 660 -40.72 -10.50 -18.14
C ASP A 660 -40.37 -10.82 -19.60
N LEU A 661 -39.07 -10.90 -19.93
CA LEU A 661 -38.61 -11.24 -21.29
C LEU A 661 -39.00 -12.67 -21.70
N LEU A 662 -38.84 -13.63 -20.79
CA LEU A 662 -39.20 -15.02 -21.04
C LEU A 662 -40.71 -15.27 -20.88
N GLY A 663 -41.41 -14.45 -20.12
CA GLY A 663 -42.87 -14.50 -19.98
C GLY A 663 -43.37 -15.90 -19.64
N SER A 664 -44.41 -16.37 -20.34
CA SER A 664 -45.00 -17.69 -20.10
C SER A 664 -44.18 -18.87 -20.65
N ASP A 665 -43.06 -18.63 -21.33
CA ASP A 665 -42.19 -19.73 -21.80
C ASP A 665 -41.48 -20.43 -20.63
N TRP A 666 -41.34 -19.73 -19.50
CA TRP A 666 -40.69 -20.23 -18.30
C TRP A 666 -41.67 -20.16 -17.13
N ARG A 667 -41.84 -21.29 -16.45
CA ARG A 667 -42.67 -21.38 -15.24
C ARG A 667 -41.82 -21.28 -13.98
N ASP A 668 -42.45 -21.26 -12.82
CA ASP A 668 -41.74 -21.49 -11.56
C ASP A 668 -41.36 -22.98 -11.44
N CYS A 669 -40.17 -23.26 -10.91
CA CYS A 669 -39.69 -24.63 -10.72
C CYS A 669 -40.49 -25.34 -9.63
N ASN A 670 -40.77 -26.62 -9.83
CA ASN A 670 -41.42 -27.47 -8.85
C ASN A 670 -40.37 -28.02 -7.88
N ALA A 671 -40.43 -27.62 -6.61
CA ALA A 671 -39.51 -28.08 -5.56
C ALA A 671 -39.98 -29.36 -4.85
N ALA A 672 -41.09 -29.97 -5.26
CA ALA A 672 -41.57 -31.21 -4.66
C ALA A 672 -40.60 -32.38 -4.87
N GLU A 673 -40.56 -33.30 -3.90
CA GLU A 673 -39.79 -34.53 -4.00
C GLU A 673 -40.18 -35.32 -5.26
N GLY A 674 -39.20 -35.77 -6.05
CA GLY A 674 -39.43 -36.43 -7.34
C GLY A 674 -39.67 -35.48 -8.52
N SER A 675 -39.54 -34.16 -8.33
CA SER A 675 -39.61 -33.18 -9.42
C SER A 675 -38.58 -33.45 -10.53
N THR A 676 -38.97 -33.16 -11.77
CA THR A 676 -38.09 -33.23 -12.92
C THR A 676 -37.15 -32.02 -13.04
N ASP A 677 -37.37 -30.96 -12.27
CA ASP A 677 -36.71 -29.66 -12.46
C ASP A 677 -35.35 -29.55 -11.76
N TYR A 678 -35.13 -30.35 -10.72
CA TYR A 678 -33.90 -30.34 -9.93
C TYR A 678 -33.13 -31.67 -10.09
N GLU A 679 -31.81 -31.59 -9.96
CA GLU A 679 -30.89 -32.71 -9.87
C GLU A 679 -30.10 -32.63 -8.57
N THR A 680 -29.74 -33.80 -8.04
CA THR A 680 -28.70 -33.90 -7.01
C THR A 680 -27.35 -33.97 -7.70
N TRP A 681 -26.54 -32.92 -7.55
CA TRP A 681 -25.17 -32.87 -8.06
C TRP A 681 -24.20 -33.24 -6.94
N THR A 682 -23.28 -34.18 -7.23
CA THR A 682 -22.15 -34.50 -6.34
C THR A 682 -21.06 -33.46 -6.53
N VAL A 683 -20.66 -32.81 -5.44
CA VAL A 683 -19.75 -31.66 -5.44
C VAL A 683 -18.30 -32.15 -5.27
N PRO A 684 -17.34 -31.68 -6.09
CA PRO A 684 -17.53 -31.01 -7.38
C PRO A 684 -17.83 -32.03 -8.51
N ARG A 685 -17.50 -33.32 -8.28
CA ARG A 685 -17.77 -34.43 -9.19
C ARG A 685 -17.83 -35.75 -8.40
N PRO A 686 -18.37 -36.84 -8.98
CA PRO A 686 -18.37 -38.15 -8.34
C PRO A 686 -16.99 -38.62 -7.87
N ASP A 687 -16.96 -39.37 -6.77
CA ASP A 687 -15.77 -39.98 -6.17
C ASP A 687 -14.65 -39.03 -5.72
N THR A 688 -14.85 -37.71 -5.79
CA THR A 688 -13.94 -36.72 -5.18
C THR A 688 -14.30 -36.51 -3.71
N CYS A 689 -13.29 -36.44 -2.85
CA CYS A 689 -13.41 -35.97 -1.47
C CYS A 689 -12.86 -34.54 -1.41
N LEU A 690 -13.59 -33.63 -0.78
CA LEU A 690 -13.13 -32.29 -0.45
C LEU A 690 -12.95 -32.23 1.05
N LEU A 691 -11.75 -31.91 1.53
CA LEU A 691 -11.46 -31.84 2.97
C LEU A 691 -11.91 -33.11 3.73
N GLY A 692 -11.68 -34.28 3.13
CA GLY A 692 -12.01 -35.56 3.73
C GLY A 692 -13.50 -35.93 3.72
N GLU A 693 -14.34 -35.17 3.03
CA GLU A 693 -15.79 -35.34 3.00
C GLU A 693 -16.34 -35.38 1.57
N ARG A 694 -17.45 -36.12 1.39
CA ARG A 694 -18.24 -36.09 0.16
C ARG A 694 -19.42 -35.17 0.34
N TYR A 695 -19.65 -34.32 -0.65
CA TYR A 695 -20.73 -33.35 -0.64
C TYR A 695 -21.70 -33.56 -1.80
N SER A 696 -22.96 -33.23 -1.58
CA SER A 696 -23.95 -33.11 -2.64
C SER A 696 -24.81 -31.89 -2.44
N MET A 697 -25.40 -31.38 -3.52
CA MET A 697 -26.39 -30.32 -3.44
C MET A 697 -27.50 -30.54 -4.44
N VAL A 698 -28.70 -30.08 -4.10
CA VAL A 698 -29.82 -30.01 -5.03
C VAL A 698 -29.70 -28.72 -5.83
N ARG A 699 -29.61 -28.82 -7.15
CA ARG A 699 -29.56 -27.69 -8.06
C ARG A 699 -30.53 -27.86 -9.21
N ARG A 700 -30.96 -26.75 -9.82
CA ARG A 700 -31.82 -26.81 -11.00
C ARG A 700 -31.06 -27.52 -12.13
N LYS A 701 -31.74 -28.41 -12.85
CA LYS A 701 -31.18 -29.05 -14.03
C LYS A 701 -30.87 -28.00 -15.09
N ARG A 702 -29.79 -28.24 -15.83
CA ARG A 702 -29.33 -27.33 -16.88
C ARG A 702 -30.43 -27.04 -17.90
N ASP A 703 -31.21 -28.05 -18.29
CA ASP A 703 -32.24 -27.98 -19.33
C ASP A 703 -33.67 -27.69 -18.81
N ALA A 704 -33.84 -27.45 -17.50
CA ALA A 704 -35.15 -27.14 -16.92
C ALA A 704 -35.55 -25.68 -17.22
N ALA A 705 -36.54 -25.47 -18.09
CA ALA A 705 -37.08 -24.15 -18.42
C ALA A 705 -38.02 -23.62 -17.32
N CYS A 706 -37.44 -23.25 -16.18
CA CYS A 706 -38.15 -22.69 -15.05
C CYS A 706 -37.23 -21.80 -14.18
N PHE A 707 -37.84 -20.87 -13.44
CA PHE A 707 -37.15 -20.05 -12.44
C PHE A 707 -37.19 -20.73 -11.07
N ASN A 708 -36.07 -20.71 -10.35
CA ASN A 708 -36.04 -21.06 -8.95
C ASN A 708 -37.02 -20.16 -8.17
N THR A 709 -37.77 -20.75 -7.25
CA THR A 709 -38.72 -20.03 -6.40
C THR A 709 -38.02 -19.56 -5.12
N GLY A 710 -38.61 -18.60 -4.39
CA GLY A 710 -38.05 -18.10 -3.13
C GLY A 710 -37.95 -19.13 -1.99
N SER A 711 -38.46 -20.35 -2.19
CA SER A 711 -38.28 -21.50 -1.28
C SER A 711 -37.01 -22.31 -1.58
N TYR A 712 -36.36 -22.09 -2.73
CA TYR A 712 -35.11 -22.74 -3.08
C TYR A 712 -33.94 -22.02 -2.40
N THR A 713 -33.19 -22.75 -1.60
CA THR A 713 -31.93 -22.27 -1.03
C THR A 713 -30.83 -23.24 -1.43
N PRO A 714 -29.75 -22.78 -2.09
CA PRO A 714 -28.63 -23.65 -2.39
C PRO A 714 -27.98 -24.10 -1.08
N ALA A 715 -27.83 -25.41 -0.91
CA ALA A 715 -27.24 -26.00 0.29
C ALA A 715 -26.30 -27.14 -0.12
N VAL A 716 -25.01 -26.95 0.13
CA VAL A 716 -24.00 -28.00 -0.03
C VAL A 716 -24.01 -28.85 1.23
N ALA A 717 -24.56 -30.06 1.11
CA ALA A 717 -24.78 -30.97 2.22
C ALA A 717 -23.74 -32.10 2.24
N GLN A 718 -23.11 -32.30 3.39
CA GLN A 718 -22.24 -33.43 3.66
C GLN A 718 -23.03 -34.75 3.50
N GLN A 719 -22.44 -35.71 2.79
CA GLN A 719 -23.01 -37.04 2.54
C GLN A 719 -22.28 -38.13 3.33
N GLY A 720 -20.99 -37.94 3.61
CA GLY A 720 -20.21 -38.88 4.40
C GLY A 720 -18.71 -38.70 4.25
N THR A 721 -18.00 -39.21 5.24
CA THR A 721 -16.56 -39.05 5.42
C THR A 721 -15.75 -40.05 4.59
N CYS A 722 -14.61 -39.60 4.09
CA CYS A 722 -13.63 -40.39 3.34
C CYS A 722 -12.52 -40.95 4.24
N ASN A 723 -11.81 -41.95 3.74
CA ASN A 723 -10.52 -42.34 4.32
C ASN A 723 -9.45 -41.32 3.90
N CYS A 724 -8.55 -40.97 4.81
CA CYS A 724 -7.45 -40.07 4.54
C CYS A 724 -6.52 -40.63 3.47
N THR A 725 -6.02 -39.74 2.64
CA THR A 725 -5.02 -39.95 1.59
C THR A 725 -3.91 -38.91 1.72
N PHE A 726 -2.80 -39.08 1.01
CA PHE A 726 -1.71 -38.08 1.04
C PHE A 726 -2.16 -36.70 0.51
N ALA A 727 -3.21 -36.64 -0.30
CA ALA A 727 -3.76 -35.38 -0.78
C ALA A 727 -4.46 -34.56 0.33
N ASP A 728 -4.88 -35.21 1.40
CA ASP A 728 -5.53 -34.58 2.56
C ASP A 728 -4.50 -34.02 3.57
N THR A 729 -3.21 -34.00 3.18
CA THR A 729 -2.10 -33.54 4.02
C THR A 729 -1.32 -32.42 3.38
N GLU A 730 -0.77 -31.55 4.23
CA GLU A 730 0.22 -30.52 3.89
C GLU A 730 1.49 -30.69 4.74
N CYS A 731 2.55 -29.97 4.39
CA CYS A 731 3.79 -30.01 5.16
C CYS A 731 3.66 -29.25 6.48
N GLU A 732 4.28 -29.81 7.51
CA GLU A 732 4.31 -29.22 8.85
C GLU A 732 5.06 -27.88 8.88
N PHE A 733 4.84 -27.09 9.94
CA PHE A 733 5.57 -25.84 10.19
C PHE A 733 7.09 -26.01 10.01
N GLY A 734 7.69 -25.18 9.15
CA GLY A 734 9.12 -25.23 8.80
C GLY A 734 9.49 -26.21 7.68
N TRP A 735 8.50 -26.87 7.08
CA TRP A 735 8.68 -27.77 5.94
C TRP A 735 7.87 -27.27 4.75
N GLN A 736 8.37 -27.55 3.54
CA GLN A 736 7.67 -27.24 2.29
C GLN A 736 7.65 -28.48 1.41
N ARG A 737 6.64 -28.55 0.54
CA ARG A 737 6.49 -29.66 -0.40
C ARG A 737 7.64 -29.66 -1.41
N ASN A 738 8.25 -30.82 -1.64
CA ASN A 738 9.24 -31.08 -2.68
C ASN A 738 8.87 -32.40 -3.37
N GLY A 739 8.11 -32.31 -4.47
CA GLY A 739 7.43 -33.47 -5.06
C GLY A 739 6.40 -34.04 -4.08
N THR A 740 6.50 -35.34 -3.77
CA THR A 740 5.60 -36.03 -2.83
C THR A 740 6.10 -36.01 -1.39
N ALA A 741 7.29 -35.45 -1.11
CA ALA A 741 7.90 -35.43 0.21
C ALA A 741 7.94 -34.02 0.78
N CYS A 742 7.98 -33.90 2.10
CA CYS A 742 8.24 -32.62 2.76
C CYS A 742 9.74 -32.46 2.96
N ALA A 743 10.27 -31.36 2.43
CA ALA A 743 11.65 -30.96 2.61
C ALA A 743 11.73 -29.76 3.55
N LYS A 744 12.77 -29.75 4.37
CA LYS A 744 13.07 -28.63 5.24
C LYS A 744 13.38 -27.43 4.34
N MET A 745 12.67 -26.31 4.51
CA MET A 745 12.95 -25.06 3.77
C MET A 745 14.43 -24.58 3.89
N PRO A 746 14.93 -23.66 3.05
CA PRO A 746 16.36 -23.28 3.10
C PRO A 746 16.73 -22.21 4.15
N ASP A 747 15.86 -21.24 4.46
CA ASP A 747 16.16 -20.02 5.24
C ASP A 747 15.85 -20.13 6.75
N HIS A 748 16.16 -21.29 7.34
CA HIS A 748 15.72 -21.68 8.69
C HIS A 748 16.43 -21.06 9.89
N THR A 749 16.16 -19.80 10.17
CA THR A 749 16.50 -19.24 11.49
C THR A 749 15.38 -19.35 12.53
N CYS A 750 14.15 -19.75 12.16
CA CYS A 750 12.97 -19.54 13.03
C CYS A 750 12.30 -20.80 13.64
N MET A 751 12.64 -22.04 13.23
CA MET A 751 12.01 -23.24 13.84
C MET A 751 12.33 -23.39 15.34
N ASP A 752 13.56 -23.08 15.76
CA ASP A 752 14.01 -23.28 17.15
C ASP A 752 13.60 -22.13 18.09
N THR A 753 12.90 -21.11 17.58
CA THR A 753 12.64 -19.86 18.31
C THR A 753 11.16 -19.54 18.54
N CYS A 754 10.20 -20.28 17.96
CA CYS A 754 8.79 -19.93 18.16
C CYS A 754 8.31 -20.31 19.58
N PRO A 755 7.92 -19.35 20.44
CA PRO A 755 7.49 -19.65 21.80
C PRO A 755 6.24 -20.52 21.87
N SER A 756 5.34 -20.40 20.88
CA SER A 756 4.09 -21.18 20.83
C SER A 756 4.34 -22.67 20.67
N MET A 757 5.43 -23.11 20.03
CA MET A 757 5.79 -24.55 20.01
C MET A 757 6.08 -25.09 21.41
N MET A 758 6.76 -24.32 22.26
CA MET A 758 7.13 -24.78 23.61
C MET A 758 5.94 -24.82 24.59
N ASN A 759 4.94 -23.97 24.37
CA ASN A 759 3.87 -23.72 25.33
C ASN A 759 2.50 -24.31 24.94
N SER A 760 2.30 -24.69 23.67
CA SER A 760 0.99 -25.16 23.16
C SER A 760 0.76 -26.67 23.28
N GLY A 761 1.81 -27.45 23.58
CA GLY A 761 1.74 -28.92 23.50
C GLY A 761 1.61 -29.44 22.07
N TYR A 762 1.80 -28.58 21.05
CA TYR A 762 1.77 -28.96 19.64
C TYR A 762 2.93 -29.91 19.30
N VAL A 763 2.60 -31.03 18.67
CA VAL A 763 3.55 -32.07 18.27
C VAL A 763 3.73 -32.06 16.76
N VAL A 764 4.93 -31.68 16.32
CA VAL A 764 5.39 -31.80 14.93
C VAL A 764 5.56 -33.29 14.62
N SER A 765 4.86 -33.82 13.63
CA SER A 765 4.99 -35.23 13.23
C SER A 765 6.41 -35.54 12.72
N ALA A 766 6.89 -36.75 13.03
CA ALA A 766 8.11 -37.33 12.49
C ALA A 766 8.04 -37.55 10.97
N THR A 767 6.84 -37.61 10.39
CA THR A 767 6.63 -37.64 8.93
C THR A 767 6.75 -36.25 8.29
N HIS A 768 6.75 -35.20 9.11
CA HIS A 768 6.71 -33.79 8.69
C HIS A 768 5.47 -33.41 7.87
N LEU A 769 4.39 -34.20 8.03
CA LEU A 769 3.07 -33.95 7.47
C LEU A 769 2.08 -33.60 8.58
N ARG A 770 1.08 -32.81 8.22
CA ARG A 770 -0.14 -32.56 9.00
C ARG A 770 -1.36 -32.57 8.09
N LEU A 771 -2.55 -32.70 8.66
CA LEU A 771 -3.79 -32.54 7.91
C LEU A 771 -3.96 -31.09 7.48
N VAL A 772 -4.52 -30.88 6.28
CA VAL A 772 -4.92 -29.53 5.85
C VAL A 772 -6.04 -29.02 6.77
N HIS A 773 -6.11 -27.70 7.00
CA HIS A 773 -7.19 -27.11 7.77
C HIS A 773 -8.57 -27.50 7.22
N GLY A 774 -9.48 -27.86 8.12
CA GLY A 774 -10.84 -28.25 7.76
C GLY A 774 -11.01 -29.73 7.39
N GLU A 775 -9.92 -30.49 7.21
CA GLU A 775 -9.96 -31.94 6.92
C GLU A 775 -10.72 -32.74 7.98
N GLN A 776 -11.66 -33.58 7.56
CA GLN A 776 -12.43 -34.46 8.45
C GLN A 776 -12.23 -35.96 8.15
N CYS A 777 -11.29 -36.31 7.29
CA CYS A 777 -11.05 -37.70 6.88
C CYS A 777 -10.77 -38.66 8.06
N THR A 778 -11.03 -39.95 7.85
CA THR A 778 -10.79 -41.02 8.84
C THR A 778 -9.55 -41.85 8.50
N GLY A 779 -8.93 -42.47 9.51
CA GLY A 779 -7.76 -43.32 9.29
C GLY A 779 -6.43 -42.57 9.18
N VAL A 780 -6.33 -41.37 9.77
CA VAL A 780 -5.12 -40.52 9.82
C VAL A 780 -3.85 -41.31 10.16
N GLY A 781 -3.93 -42.25 11.11
CA GLY A 781 -2.81 -43.09 11.54
C GLY A 781 -2.15 -43.93 10.44
N ALA A 782 -2.81 -44.14 9.30
CA ALA A 782 -2.22 -44.81 8.14
C ALA A 782 -1.20 -43.94 7.39
N ILE A 783 -1.26 -42.61 7.57
CA ILE A 783 -0.43 -41.62 6.89
C ILE A 783 0.49 -40.92 7.89
N ILE A 784 -0.09 -40.50 9.01
CA ILE A 784 0.59 -39.80 10.11
C ILE A 784 0.44 -40.69 11.36
N PRO A 785 1.38 -41.62 11.59
CA PRO A 785 1.22 -42.66 12.62
C PRO A 785 1.44 -42.18 14.06
N ASP A 786 2.11 -41.04 14.23
CA ASP A 786 2.61 -40.56 15.52
C ASP A 786 1.81 -39.40 16.13
N THR A 787 1.00 -38.70 15.34
CA THR A 787 0.13 -37.60 15.78
C THR A 787 -1.32 -37.81 15.31
N ASP A 788 -2.25 -37.02 15.82
CA ASP A 788 -3.63 -36.95 15.32
C ASP A 788 -3.76 -36.16 13.99
N GLY A 789 -2.63 -35.73 13.41
CA GLY A 789 -2.57 -34.88 12.22
C GLY A 789 -2.97 -33.43 12.44
N ARG A 790 -3.43 -33.06 13.64
CA ARG A 790 -3.87 -31.70 14.02
C ARG A 790 -2.95 -31.04 15.06
N GLY A 791 -1.91 -31.75 15.49
CA GLY A 791 -0.89 -31.28 16.43
C GLY A 791 -0.97 -31.92 17.82
N GLY A 792 -1.84 -32.90 18.03
CA GLY A 792 -1.92 -33.71 19.26
C GLY A 792 -1.26 -35.10 19.11
N TRP A 793 -0.96 -35.76 20.23
CA TRP A 793 -0.46 -37.15 20.20
C TRP A 793 -1.53 -38.15 19.74
N ALA A 794 -1.12 -39.13 18.94
CA ALA A 794 -2.01 -40.22 18.56
C ALA A 794 -2.51 -41.00 19.81
N GLY A 795 -3.84 -41.07 19.99
CA GLY A 795 -4.49 -41.82 21.08
C GLY A 795 -4.94 -41.00 22.31
N GLY A 796 -4.77 -39.68 22.31
CA GLY A 796 -5.22 -38.80 23.40
C GLY A 796 -6.65 -38.28 23.24
N GLY A 797 -7.66 -39.12 23.47
CA GLY A 797 -9.06 -38.68 23.53
C GLY A 797 -9.39 -37.89 24.80
N GLY A 798 -9.64 -36.58 24.66
CA GLY A 798 -10.64 -35.79 25.42
C GLY A 798 -10.39 -35.43 26.90
N GLY A 799 -10.54 -34.14 27.23
CA GLY A 799 -11.00 -33.70 28.56
C GLY A 799 -10.25 -32.52 29.16
N GLY A 800 -10.79 -31.30 29.02
CA GLY A 800 -10.37 -30.16 29.82
C GLY A 800 -10.78 -30.28 31.29
N LYS A 801 -9.90 -29.82 32.19
CA LYS A 801 -10.21 -29.22 33.49
C LYS A 801 -8.96 -28.58 34.09
N GLY A 802 -9.10 -27.34 34.54
CA GLY A 802 -8.01 -26.53 35.09
C GLY A 802 -7.71 -26.77 36.57
N GLY A 803 -6.77 -25.96 37.07
CA GLY A 803 -6.65 -25.60 38.49
C GLY A 803 -5.35 -26.01 39.19
N GLY A 804 -4.42 -25.05 39.32
CA GLY A 804 -3.82 -24.67 40.60
C GLY A 804 -2.76 -25.55 41.29
N GLY A 805 -1.53 -24.99 41.39
CA GLY A 805 -0.93 -24.66 42.70
C GLY A 805 0.04 -25.64 43.39
N LYS A 806 1.30 -25.16 43.50
CA LYS A 806 2.31 -25.34 44.57
C LYS A 806 3.09 -26.68 44.72
N GLY A 807 4.41 -26.57 44.52
CA GLY A 807 5.36 -26.53 45.65
C GLY A 807 6.29 -27.73 45.87
N GLY A 808 7.60 -27.51 45.70
CA GLY A 808 8.61 -27.83 46.72
C GLY A 808 9.63 -28.95 46.46
N GLY A 809 10.92 -28.55 46.38
CA GLY A 809 12.13 -29.30 46.80
C GLY A 809 12.66 -30.35 45.81
N GLY A 810 13.96 -30.51 45.54
CA GLY A 810 15.19 -29.93 46.10
C GLY A 810 16.38 -30.84 45.76
N GLY A 811 17.56 -30.23 45.54
CA GLY A 811 18.88 -30.91 45.48
C GLY A 811 19.26 -31.48 44.12
N GLY A 812 20.48 -31.34 43.58
CA GLY A 812 21.74 -30.79 44.08
C GLY A 812 22.85 -31.28 43.15
N GLY A 813 23.81 -30.44 42.79
CA GLY A 813 24.93 -30.87 41.93
C GLY A 813 25.72 -29.73 41.29
N GLY A 814 26.28 -28.83 42.12
CA GLY A 814 27.18 -27.78 41.65
C GLY A 814 28.50 -27.84 42.42
N SER A 815 29.59 -28.24 41.76
CA SER A 815 30.95 -28.03 42.24
C SER A 815 31.94 -28.00 41.08
N ALA A 816 32.08 -26.81 40.47
CA ALA A 816 33.25 -26.40 39.68
C ALA A 816 33.30 -24.87 39.45
N ILE A 817 32.15 -24.18 39.53
CA ILE A 817 32.06 -22.72 39.23
C ILE A 817 32.19 -21.83 40.47
N LYS A 818 32.05 -22.37 41.70
CA LYS A 818 32.13 -21.59 42.95
C LYS A 818 33.54 -21.09 43.31
N SER A 819 34.59 -21.69 42.76
CA SER A 819 35.98 -21.28 43.06
C SER A 819 36.46 -20.09 42.24
N PHE A 820 35.79 -19.75 41.14
CA PHE A 820 36.14 -18.59 40.30
C PHE A 820 35.52 -17.28 40.81
N PHE A 821 34.30 -17.34 41.36
CA PHE A 821 33.60 -16.15 41.88
C PHE A 821 34.10 -15.67 43.25
N LEU A 822 34.72 -16.54 44.04
CA LEU A 822 35.31 -16.15 45.33
C LEU A 822 36.59 -15.30 45.15
N PHE A 823 37.34 -15.51 44.05
CA PHE A 823 38.55 -14.73 43.74
C PHE A 823 38.23 -13.28 43.34
N VAL A 824 37.14 -13.07 42.58
CA VAL A 824 36.70 -11.72 42.17
C VAL A 824 36.12 -10.94 43.36
N LEU A 825 35.42 -11.62 44.26
CA LEU A 825 34.83 -11.00 45.46
C LEU A 825 35.90 -10.54 46.46
N VAL A 826 36.95 -11.35 46.69
CA VAL A 826 38.05 -11.00 47.61
C VAL A 826 38.90 -9.85 47.07
N THR A 827 39.11 -9.80 45.74
CA THR A 827 39.84 -8.70 45.11
C THR A 827 39.06 -7.38 45.18
N GLY A 828 37.72 -7.41 45.03
CA GLY A 828 36.87 -6.24 45.19
C GLY A 828 36.84 -5.68 46.62
N ILE A 829 36.87 -6.56 47.62
CA ILE A 829 36.91 -6.15 49.04
C ILE A 829 38.25 -5.48 49.40
N LEU A 830 39.38 -5.94 48.84
CA LEU A 830 40.70 -5.32 49.07
C LEU A 830 40.79 -3.90 48.51
N VAL A 831 40.13 -3.60 47.39
CA VAL A 831 40.09 -2.25 46.80
C VAL A 831 39.26 -1.29 47.66
N VAL A 832 38.14 -1.75 48.21
CA VAL A 832 37.29 -0.95 49.09
C VAL A 832 37.98 -0.67 50.43
N VAL A 833 38.65 -1.68 51.00
CA VAL A 833 39.42 -1.51 52.25
C VAL A 833 40.61 -0.56 52.04
N ALA A 834 41.31 -0.63 50.89
CA ALA A 834 42.37 0.32 50.54
C ALA A 834 41.84 1.77 50.42
N GLY A 835 40.63 1.95 49.88
CA GLY A 835 39.96 3.26 49.81
C GLY A 835 39.59 3.83 51.18
N VAL A 836 39.20 2.99 52.14
CA VAL A 836 38.88 3.40 53.51
C VAL A 836 40.15 3.72 54.32
N VAL A 837 41.23 2.95 54.14
CA VAL A 837 42.55 3.23 54.75
C VAL A 837 43.14 4.54 54.21
N TRP A 838 42.94 4.84 52.92
CA TRP A 838 43.33 6.11 52.30
C TRP A 838 42.63 7.33 52.92
N ALA A 839 41.33 7.20 53.20
CA ALA A 839 40.53 8.29 53.78
C ALA A 839 40.94 8.59 55.23
N HIS A 840 41.24 7.56 56.04
CA HIS A 840 41.33 7.71 57.50
C HIS A 840 42.70 7.47 58.15
N CYS A 841 43.74 7.01 57.42
CA CYS A 841 45.04 6.68 58.04
C CYS A 841 46.27 7.40 57.47
N LEU A 842 46.15 8.23 56.43
CA LEU A 842 47.28 9.00 55.88
C LEU A 842 47.37 10.40 56.52
N PRO A 843 48.53 10.78 57.10
CA PRO A 843 48.76 12.12 57.65
C PRO A 843 48.81 13.20 56.56
N ASP A 844 48.26 14.37 56.88
CA ASP A 844 47.80 15.38 55.91
C ASP A 844 48.89 15.87 54.93
N HIS A 845 50.15 15.95 55.37
CA HIS A 845 51.27 16.38 54.52
C HIS A 845 51.61 15.44 53.34
N LEU A 846 51.15 14.18 53.36
CA LEU A 846 51.27 13.24 52.23
C LEU A 846 50.05 13.27 51.31
N LYS A 847 48.87 13.68 51.82
CA LYS A 847 47.66 13.90 51.02
C LYS A 847 47.81 15.14 50.13
N ASP A 848 48.44 16.19 50.66
CA ASP A 848 48.62 17.45 49.93
C ASP A 848 49.56 17.34 48.72
N ARG A 849 50.63 16.54 48.81
CA ARG A 849 51.54 16.30 47.66
C ARG A 849 50.93 15.48 46.53
N ALA A 850 49.93 14.63 46.82
CA ALA A 850 49.22 13.86 45.81
C ALA A 850 48.13 14.70 45.10
N MET A 851 47.54 15.65 45.82
CA MET A 851 46.52 16.57 45.28
C MET A 851 47.10 17.62 44.34
N ASP A 852 48.34 18.07 44.55
CA ASP A 852 49.02 19.02 43.64
C ASP A 852 49.29 18.45 42.23
N VAL A 853 49.30 17.13 42.08
CA VAL A 853 49.54 16.46 40.77
C VAL A 853 48.23 16.13 40.04
N LEU A 854 47.11 15.98 40.75
CA LEU A 854 45.83 15.52 40.18
C LEU A 854 44.72 16.57 40.13
N ALA A 855 44.92 17.75 40.73
CA ALA A 855 43.94 18.84 40.74
C ALA A 855 43.55 19.44 39.35
N PRO A 856 44.36 19.44 38.27
CA PRO A 856 43.96 20.13 37.04
C PRO A 856 42.96 19.36 36.16
N LEU A 857 42.68 18.08 36.43
CA LEU A 857 41.98 17.20 35.48
C LEU A 857 40.56 16.75 35.87
N ALA A 858 40.13 16.92 37.12
CA ALA A 858 38.81 16.41 37.56
C ALA A 858 37.75 17.49 37.82
N GLY A 859 38.15 18.72 38.16
CA GLY A 859 37.21 19.77 38.60
C GLY A 859 36.43 20.48 37.48
N LEU A 860 37.02 20.62 36.29
CA LEU A 860 36.35 21.26 35.14
C LEU A 860 35.47 20.31 34.32
N ALA A 861 35.65 19.00 34.48
CA ALA A 861 34.87 18.00 33.78
C ALA A 861 33.50 17.76 34.44
N ALA A 862 33.39 17.77 35.77
CA ALA A 862 32.15 17.38 36.44
C ALA A 862 31.02 18.43 36.35
N VAL A 863 31.33 19.72 36.46
CA VAL A 863 30.30 20.79 36.39
C VAL A 863 29.91 21.09 34.94
N ALA A 864 30.83 20.89 33.99
CA ALA A 864 30.53 20.98 32.56
C ALA A 864 29.78 19.73 32.07
N PHE A 865 30.05 18.54 32.60
CA PHE A 865 29.43 17.31 32.11
C PHE A 865 27.95 17.20 32.51
N GLU A 866 27.53 17.57 33.72
CA GLU A 866 26.10 17.46 34.09
C GLU A 866 25.22 18.53 33.40
N THR A 867 25.72 19.76 33.25
CA THR A 867 24.96 20.82 32.53
C THR A 867 24.98 20.66 31.02
N VAL A 868 26.03 20.05 30.46
CA VAL A 868 26.10 19.70 29.04
C VAL A 868 25.38 18.38 28.76
N LEU A 869 25.29 17.41 29.68
CA LEU A 869 24.58 16.15 29.45
C LEU A 869 23.06 16.37 29.46
N ASP A 870 22.50 17.23 30.30
CA ASP A 870 21.08 17.59 30.23
C ASP A 870 20.77 18.44 28.99
N ALA A 871 21.67 19.35 28.60
CA ALA A 871 21.53 20.12 27.36
C ALA A 871 21.76 19.27 26.10
N VAL A 872 22.61 18.24 26.17
CA VAL A 872 22.93 17.30 25.09
C VAL A 872 21.88 16.22 25.00
N ILE A 873 21.27 15.73 26.08
CA ILE A 873 20.11 14.81 26.01
C ILE A 873 18.90 15.58 25.46
N SER A 874 18.67 16.81 25.90
CA SER A 874 17.63 17.68 25.34
C SER A 874 17.88 18.04 23.87
N ALA A 875 19.14 18.34 23.50
CA ALA A 875 19.52 18.63 22.11
C ALA A 875 19.63 17.37 21.25
N TRP A 876 19.90 16.20 21.82
CA TRP A 876 19.97 14.90 21.15
C TRP A 876 18.58 14.32 20.92
N ASP A 877 17.63 14.54 21.83
CA ASP A 877 16.22 14.24 21.61
C ASP A 877 15.59 15.24 20.62
N TRP A 878 16.02 16.51 20.64
CA TRP A 878 15.65 17.52 19.62
C TRP A 878 16.31 17.26 18.24
N LEU A 879 17.58 16.80 18.18
CA LEU A 879 18.27 16.42 16.93
C LEU A 879 17.84 15.05 16.41
N ARG A 880 17.54 14.05 17.25
CA ARG A 880 16.92 12.78 16.82
C ARG A 880 15.55 13.04 16.21
N ALA A 881 14.73 13.91 16.83
CA ALA A 881 13.44 14.30 16.29
C ALA A 881 13.53 15.06 14.94
N LYS A 882 14.62 15.81 14.68
CA LYS A 882 14.83 16.54 13.42
C LYS A 882 15.57 15.77 12.31
N PHE A 883 16.50 14.86 12.63
CA PHE A 883 17.30 14.14 11.63
C PHE A 883 16.84 12.71 11.35
N ALA A 884 15.91 12.14 12.13
CA ALA A 884 15.12 10.98 11.72
C ALA A 884 13.94 11.35 10.79
N GLY A 885 13.73 12.65 10.52
CA GLY A 885 12.50 13.17 9.93
C GLY A 885 12.50 13.49 8.43
N ALA A 886 13.57 13.18 7.68
CA ALA A 886 13.67 13.53 6.26
C ALA A 886 14.30 12.39 5.43
N GLY A 887 13.51 11.34 5.22
CA GLY A 887 13.89 10.17 4.42
C GLY A 887 12.87 9.01 4.45
N GLN A 888 11.89 9.04 5.36
CA GLN A 888 10.92 7.94 5.56
C GLN A 888 9.45 8.38 5.65
N ARG A 889 9.08 9.56 5.13
CA ARG A 889 7.78 10.20 5.44
C ARG A 889 6.72 10.22 4.33
N SER A 890 6.85 9.38 3.30
CA SER A 890 5.78 9.17 2.30
C SER A 890 5.51 7.70 2.00
N ALA A 891 6.11 6.78 2.75
CA ALA A 891 6.09 5.34 2.49
C ALA A 891 5.31 4.55 3.55
N ALA A 892 5.28 5.01 4.80
CA ALA A 892 4.67 4.25 5.89
C ALA A 892 3.15 4.47 6.04
N GLU A 893 2.51 5.15 5.07
CA GLU A 893 1.05 5.02 4.85
C GLU A 893 0.72 3.69 4.13
N ALA A 894 1.72 2.96 3.61
CA ALA A 894 1.51 1.79 2.73
C ALA A 894 1.58 0.42 3.44
N ALA A 895 1.84 0.34 4.75
CA ALA A 895 1.68 -0.90 5.50
C ALA A 895 0.20 -1.06 5.86
N TYR A 896 -0.48 -1.95 5.14
CA TYR A 896 -1.89 -2.25 5.30
C TYR A 896 -2.03 -3.65 5.91
N PHE A 897 -3.02 -3.79 6.78
CA PHE A 897 -3.39 -5.04 7.41
C PHE A 897 -4.90 -5.12 7.30
N GLU A 898 -5.38 -5.69 6.21
CA GLU A 898 -6.81 -5.72 5.91
C GLU A 898 -7.21 -7.16 5.54
N PRO A 899 -8.44 -7.58 5.88
CA PRO A 899 -9.03 -8.72 5.20
C PRO A 899 -9.09 -8.36 3.70
N LEU A 900 -8.57 -9.23 2.81
CA LEU A 900 -8.78 -9.05 1.38
C LEU A 900 -10.26 -9.10 1.16
N ALA A 901 -10.85 -7.92 0.90
CA ALA A 901 -12.27 -7.66 0.86
C ALA A 901 -13.06 -8.92 1.23
N ALA A 902 -13.18 -9.18 2.53
CA ALA A 902 -14.43 -9.71 2.99
C ALA A 902 -15.41 -8.58 2.64
N VAL A 903 -15.84 -8.53 1.37
CA VAL A 903 -17.21 -8.91 1.03
C VAL A 903 -17.92 -9.10 2.36
N ASP A 904 -18.54 -8.01 2.83
CA ASP A 904 -19.51 -8.08 3.89
C ASP A 904 -20.29 -9.39 3.67
N PRO A 905 -20.67 -10.19 4.68
CA PRO A 905 -21.60 -11.30 4.44
C PRO A 905 -22.89 -10.86 3.69
N GLU A 906 -23.14 -9.55 3.53
CA GLU A 906 -24.13 -8.96 2.62
C GLU A 906 -23.62 -8.51 1.22
N ASP A 907 -22.32 -8.52 0.95
CA ASP A 907 -21.66 -7.92 -0.21
C ASP A 907 -20.81 -8.94 -1.00
N HIS A 908 -21.35 -10.12 -1.32
CA HIS A 908 -20.70 -11.10 -2.22
C HIS A 908 -20.65 -10.63 -3.69
N ARG A 909 -20.79 -9.32 -3.91
CA ARG A 909 -20.97 -8.70 -5.21
C ARG A 909 -19.68 -8.78 -6.04
N SER A 910 -19.81 -8.73 -7.36
CA SER A 910 -18.75 -8.19 -8.23
C SER A 910 -18.24 -6.89 -7.59
N PRO A 911 -16.93 -6.67 -7.40
CA PRO A 911 -16.47 -5.55 -6.58
C PRO A 911 -17.09 -4.23 -7.07
N PRO A 912 -17.46 -3.30 -6.18
CA PRO A 912 -17.62 -1.90 -6.60
C PRO A 912 -16.42 -1.52 -7.47
N LEU A 913 -16.57 -0.55 -8.38
CA LEU A 913 -15.44 -0.09 -9.21
C LEU A 913 -14.21 0.29 -8.35
N PHE A 914 -14.37 0.40 -7.01
CA PHE A 914 -13.33 0.33 -5.98
C PHE A 914 -13.88 -0.22 -4.63
N PRO A 915 -13.23 -1.16 -3.92
CA PRO A 915 -13.29 -1.23 -2.46
C PRO A 915 -11.96 -0.81 -1.84
N GLY A 916 -12.02 -0.07 -0.74
CA GLY A 916 -10.85 0.44 -0.02
C GLY A 916 -10.73 1.95 -0.11
N ARG A 917 -10.78 2.61 1.05
CA ARG A 917 -10.58 4.05 1.18
C ARG A 917 -9.28 4.45 0.49
N GLN A 918 -9.38 5.20 -0.59
CA GLN A 918 -8.28 6.05 -1.02
C GLN A 918 -7.99 7.05 0.11
N GLN A 919 -7.08 6.68 1.03
CA GLN A 919 -6.09 7.68 1.40
C GLN A 919 -5.41 8.03 0.09
N ALA A 920 -5.64 9.26 -0.34
CA ALA A 920 -5.05 9.84 -1.52
C ALA A 920 -3.61 9.32 -1.69
N ALA A 921 -3.43 8.33 -2.57
CA ALA A 921 -2.21 8.19 -3.30
C ALA A 921 -2.07 9.55 -3.95
N GLN A 922 -1.22 10.37 -3.35
CA GLN A 922 -0.52 11.37 -4.11
C GLN A 922 0.06 10.55 -5.26
N GLN A 923 -0.59 10.62 -6.43
CA GLN A 923 0.17 10.62 -7.67
C GLN A 923 1.44 11.37 -7.32
N PRO A 924 2.65 10.81 -7.51
CA PRO A 924 3.81 11.67 -7.45
C PRO A 924 3.43 12.79 -8.40
N LEU A 925 3.14 13.96 -7.84
CA LEU A 925 3.24 15.19 -8.55
C LEU A 925 4.58 14.97 -9.24
N GLN A 926 4.55 14.87 -10.55
CA GLN A 926 5.68 15.29 -11.35
C GLN A 926 5.87 16.76 -10.97
N ALA A 927 6.40 16.96 -9.76
CA ALA A 927 6.66 18.22 -9.16
C ALA A 927 7.89 18.70 -9.91
N PRO A 928 7.86 19.96 -10.29
CA PRO A 928 8.12 20.23 -11.66
C PRO A 928 9.51 20.83 -11.67
N CYS A 929 10.51 19.99 -11.93
CA CYS A 929 11.81 20.49 -12.38
C CYS A 929 11.66 21.33 -13.67
N THR A 930 10.47 21.40 -14.26
CA THR A 930 10.11 22.34 -15.31
C THR A 930 9.62 23.70 -14.77
N HIS A 931 8.90 23.77 -13.65
CA HIS A 931 8.33 25.03 -13.11
C HIS A 931 9.32 25.81 -12.25
N ALA A 932 10.16 25.17 -11.44
CA ALA A 932 11.23 25.87 -10.70
C ALA A 932 12.27 26.46 -11.66
N THR A 933 12.66 25.70 -12.68
CA THR A 933 13.59 26.16 -13.72
C THR A 933 12.97 27.26 -14.57
N ARG A 934 11.68 27.16 -14.95
CA ARG A 934 10.93 28.26 -15.61
C ARG A 934 10.84 29.51 -14.73
N ALA A 935 10.57 29.36 -13.43
CA ALA A 935 10.50 30.48 -12.50
C ALA A 935 11.88 31.16 -12.37
N CYS A 936 12.98 30.40 -12.35
CA CYS A 936 14.34 30.94 -12.33
C CYS A 936 14.74 31.60 -13.66
N TYR A 937 14.39 31.05 -14.82
CA TYR A 937 14.62 31.70 -16.12
C TYR A 937 13.80 32.99 -16.26
N MET A 938 12.54 32.99 -15.79
CA MET A 938 11.69 34.17 -15.76
C MET A 938 12.20 35.21 -14.76
N LEU A 939 12.68 34.81 -13.58
CA LEU A 939 13.32 35.71 -12.63
C LEU A 939 14.61 36.31 -13.21
N GLY A 940 15.43 35.48 -13.87
CA GLY A 940 16.66 35.90 -14.55
C GLY A 940 16.37 36.92 -15.64
N LEU A 941 15.40 36.63 -16.52
CA LEU A 941 14.91 37.54 -17.57
C LEU A 941 14.38 38.85 -16.99
N VAL A 942 13.52 38.77 -15.97
CA VAL A 942 12.96 39.93 -15.27
C VAL A 942 14.08 40.77 -14.65
N VAL A 943 15.07 40.17 -13.99
CA VAL A 943 16.21 40.89 -13.42
C VAL A 943 17.05 41.56 -14.52
N THR A 944 17.39 40.85 -15.61
CA THR A 944 18.12 41.47 -16.73
C THR A 944 17.34 42.60 -17.41
N PHE A 945 16.02 42.47 -17.59
CA PHE A 945 15.18 43.53 -18.16
C PHE A 945 15.03 44.73 -17.22
N SER A 946 14.84 44.47 -15.92
CA SER A 946 14.79 45.50 -14.86
C SER A 946 16.10 46.29 -14.80
N MET A 947 17.23 45.60 -15.00
CA MET A 947 18.55 46.23 -15.06
C MET A 947 18.78 46.99 -16.38
N GLY A 948 18.19 46.55 -17.50
CA GLY A 948 18.23 47.26 -18.78
C GLY A 948 17.55 48.62 -18.73
N ALA A 949 16.43 48.73 -18.02
CA ALA A 949 15.71 49.99 -17.82
C ALA A 949 16.50 51.02 -16.97
N ALA A 950 17.48 50.57 -16.17
CA ALA A 950 18.36 51.43 -15.38
C ALA A 950 19.69 51.79 -16.09
N ALA A 951 19.98 51.18 -17.25
CA ALA A 951 21.30 51.20 -17.89
C ALA A 951 21.47 52.30 -18.97
N GLU A 952 20.53 53.22 -19.13
CA GLU A 952 20.50 54.24 -20.20
C GLU A 952 21.77 55.11 -20.33
N ARG A 953 22.70 55.09 -19.35
CA ARG A 953 23.89 55.96 -19.34
C ARG A 953 25.22 55.27 -19.68
N SER A 954 25.26 53.98 -20.06
CA SER A 954 26.52 53.32 -20.45
C SER A 954 26.36 52.24 -21.52
N ALA A 955 26.88 52.51 -22.71
CA ALA A 955 26.84 51.60 -23.86
C ALA A 955 27.51 50.23 -23.58
N HIS A 956 28.50 50.17 -22.69
CA HIS A 956 29.17 48.92 -22.32
C HIS A 956 28.30 48.00 -21.45
N VAL A 957 27.47 48.58 -20.56
CA VAL A 957 26.55 47.82 -19.70
C VAL A 957 25.37 47.28 -20.52
N ALA A 958 24.89 48.07 -21.48
CA ALA A 958 23.84 47.66 -22.41
C ALA A 958 24.28 46.49 -23.32
N ALA A 959 25.51 46.53 -23.86
CA ALA A 959 26.05 45.45 -24.69
C ALA A 959 26.22 44.13 -23.91
N LEU A 960 26.64 44.20 -22.65
CA LEU A 960 26.77 43.03 -21.76
C LEU A 960 25.40 42.40 -21.49
N LEU A 961 24.38 43.21 -21.19
CA LEU A 961 23.01 42.75 -20.91
C LEU A 961 22.34 42.15 -22.16
N ALA A 962 22.61 42.69 -23.34
CA ALA A 962 22.10 42.14 -24.60
C ALA A 962 22.68 40.75 -24.90
N LEU A 963 23.99 40.58 -24.70
CA LEU A 963 24.68 39.29 -24.92
C LEU A 963 24.25 38.21 -23.92
N THR A 964 24.07 38.55 -22.63
CA THR A 964 23.57 37.60 -21.63
C THR A 964 22.12 37.21 -21.90
N THR A 965 21.28 38.16 -22.28
CA THR A 965 19.88 37.89 -22.66
C THR A 965 19.81 36.97 -23.89
N ALA A 966 20.65 37.20 -24.91
CA ALA A 966 20.72 36.35 -26.09
C ALA A 966 21.14 34.90 -25.74
N ALA A 967 22.11 34.73 -24.83
CA ALA A 967 22.53 33.41 -24.36
C ALA A 967 21.42 32.66 -23.62
N PHE A 968 20.65 33.35 -22.75
CA PHE A 968 19.50 32.76 -22.05
C PHE A 968 18.37 32.35 -22.99
N LEU A 969 18.07 33.18 -24.01
CA LEU A 969 17.04 32.87 -25.00
C LEU A 969 17.41 31.67 -25.89
N ALA A 970 18.69 31.55 -26.27
CA ALA A 970 19.18 30.42 -27.05
C ALA A 970 19.07 29.09 -26.29
N ASP A 971 19.40 29.08 -24.99
CA ASP A 971 19.31 27.89 -24.13
C ASP A 971 17.84 27.46 -23.90
N MET A 972 16.95 28.44 -23.69
CA MET A 972 15.51 28.20 -23.55
C MET A 972 14.86 27.67 -24.85
N ALA A 973 15.26 28.19 -26.01
CA ALA A 973 14.80 27.70 -27.30
C ALA A 973 15.25 26.26 -27.60
N TRP A 974 16.47 25.89 -27.21
CA TRP A 974 16.99 24.53 -27.32
C TRP A 974 16.24 23.55 -26.42
N TRP A 975 15.99 23.92 -25.16
CA TRP A 975 15.22 23.13 -24.19
C TRP A 975 13.79 22.83 -24.68
N LEU A 976 13.12 23.82 -25.28
CA LEU A 976 11.78 23.64 -25.86
C LEU A 976 11.77 22.69 -27.08
N ARG A 977 12.88 22.60 -27.82
CA ARG A 977 13.00 21.78 -29.04
C ARG A 977 13.29 20.30 -28.74
N CYS A 978 14.09 20.00 -27.72
CA CYS A 978 14.42 18.62 -27.33
C CYS A 978 13.28 17.85 -26.64
N ARG A 979 12.23 18.55 -26.18
CA ARG A 979 11.03 17.94 -25.56
C ARG A 979 10.15 17.17 -26.55
N LYS A 980 10.36 17.36 -27.87
CA LYS A 980 9.59 16.70 -28.93
C LYS A 980 10.23 15.42 -29.48
N SER A 981 11.35 14.97 -28.92
CA SER A 981 12.06 13.76 -29.34
C SER A 981 11.99 12.71 -28.23
N ALA A 982 10.97 11.84 -28.26
CA ALA A 982 11.08 10.48 -27.69
C ALA A 982 11.79 9.58 -28.72
N PRO A 983 12.09 8.29 -28.48
CA PRO A 983 12.44 7.52 -27.28
C PRO A 983 13.87 6.92 -27.41
N GLY A 984 14.55 6.65 -26.29
CA GLY A 984 15.82 5.88 -26.30
C GLY A 984 17.03 6.58 -26.96
N GLY A 985 17.95 7.13 -26.16
CA GLY A 985 19.23 7.60 -26.69
C GLY A 985 20.02 8.44 -25.70
N SER A 986 21.07 7.86 -25.14
CA SER A 986 22.09 8.57 -24.37
C SER A 986 22.79 9.62 -25.25
N SER A 987 22.64 10.90 -24.92
CA SER A 987 23.55 11.93 -25.40
C SER A 987 23.67 13.02 -24.34
N TYR A 988 24.57 12.78 -23.38
CA TYR A 988 25.26 13.86 -22.67
C TYR A 988 26.06 14.63 -23.73
N ALA A 989 25.43 15.64 -24.33
CA ALA A 989 26.05 16.45 -25.39
C ALA A 989 27.22 17.26 -24.79
N ARG A 990 28.46 16.86 -25.10
CA ARG A 990 29.73 17.50 -24.67
C ARG A 990 29.84 19.00 -25.02
N TRP A 991 28.95 19.52 -25.86
CA TRP A 991 28.91 20.93 -26.27
C TRP A 991 28.28 21.83 -25.21
N ARG A 992 27.47 21.29 -24.28
CA ARG A 992 26.95 22.03 -23.10
C ARG A 992 28.06 22.53 -22.18
N ASP A 993 29.25 21.92 -22.20
CA ASP A 993 30.38 22.34 -21.37
C ASP A 993 31.15 23.55 -21.97
N VAL A 994 30.93 23.86 -23.26
CA VAL A 994 31.59 24.99 -23.96
C VAL A 994 30.87 26.32 -23.68
N LEU A 995 29.55 26.29 -23.50
CA LEU A 995 28.73 27.47 -23.26
C LEU A 995 29.06 28.19 -21.92
N PRO A 996 29.28 27.48 -20.79
CA PRO A 996 29.71 28.07 -19.53
C PRO A 996 31.09 28.74 -19.63
N LEU A 997 32.00 28.14 -20.41
CA LEU A 997 33.32 28.71 -20.71
C LEU A 997 33.18 30.02 -21.50
N LEU A 998 32.28 30.07 -22.48
CA LEU A 998 31.98 31.29 -23.25
C LEU A 998 31.29 32.37 -22.42
N ILE A 999 30.31 32.02 -21.59
CA ILE A 999 29.62 32.97 -20.69
C ILE A 999 30.60 33.54 -19.65
N SER A 1000 31.48 32.70 -19.08
CA SER A 1000 32.44 33.12 -18.06
C SER A 1000 33.60 33.93 -18.66
N SER A 1001 34.08 33.57 -19.85
CA SER A 1001 35.12 34.36 -20.54
C SER A 1001 34.63 35.74 -20.97
N ASN A 1002 33.34 35.89 -21.28
CA ASN A 1002 32.73 37.19 -21.59
C ASN A 1002 32.74 38.18 -20.40
N HIS A 1003 32.58 37.68 -19.17
CA HIS A 1003 32.64 38.50 -17.95
C HIS A 1003 34.05 39.03 -17.66
N VAL A 1004 35.08 38.25 -17.98
CA VAL A 1004 36.49 38.64 -17.83
C VAL A 1004 36.91 39.64 -18.90
N LEU A 1005 36.49 39.42 -20.16
CA LEU A 1005 36.87 40.26 -21.30
C LEU A 1005 36.18 41.63 -21.34
N LEU A 1006 34.95 41.75 -20.81
CA LEU A 1006 34.16 43.00 -20.86
C LEU A 1006 34.35 43.94 -19.65
N GLY A 1007 35.27 43.63 -18.72
CA GLY A 1007 35.69 44.57 -17.67
C GLY A 1007 34.63 44.88 -16.61
N ALA A 1008 33.76 43.92 -16.26
CA ALA A 1008 32.60 44.11 -15.37
C ALA A 1008 32.91 44.72 -13.98
N GLY A 1009 34.15 44.60 -13.48
CA GLY A 1009 34.58 45.29 -12.25
C GLY A 1009 34.50 46.82 -12.34
N ARG A 1010 34.77 47.39 -13.52
CA ARG A 1010 34.57 48.82 -13.79
C ARG A 1010 33.09 49.19 -13.83
N SER A 1011 32.24 48.32 -14.38
CA SER A 1011 30.79 48.51 -14.44
C SER A 1011 30.15 48.53 -13.04
N LEU A 1012 30.62 47.68 -12.12
CA LEU A 1012 30.15 47.65 -10.73
C LEU A 1012 30.55 48.92 -9.95
N VAL A 1013 31.74 49.46 -10.19
CA VAL A 1013 32.20 50.74 -9.60
C VAL A 1013 31.40 51.93 -10.16
N LEU A 1014 31.07 51.93 -11.45
CA LEU A 1014 30.24 52.96 -12.07
C LEU A 1014 28.79 52.91 -11.57
N TRP A 1015 28.24 51.71 -11.37
CA TRP A 1015 26.89 51.50 -10.86
C TRP A 1015 26.72 51.98 -9.41
N THR A 1016 27.69 51.67 -8.54
CA THR A 1016 27.69 52.12 -7.14
C THR A 1016 27.86 53.64 -6.98
N ARG A 1017 28.50 54.30 -7.95
CA ARG A 1017 28.54 55.77 -8.03
C ARG A 1017 27.24 56.41 -8.50
N ALA A 1018 26.37 55.67 -9.20
CA ALA A 1018 25.09 56.16 -9.69
C ALA A 1018 23.97 56.11 -8.64
N LEU A 1019 24.21 55.46 -7.50
CA LEU A 1019 23.26 55.38 -6.38
C LEU A 1019 23.51 56.55 -5.40
N PRO A 1020 22.48 57.33 -5.02
CA PRO A 1020 22.63 58.49 -4.13
C PRO A 1020 23.00 58.06 -2.71
N ALA A 1021 24.00 58.70 -2.09
CA ALA A 1021 24.52 58.38 -0.76
C ALA A 1021 23.48 58.67 0.35
N ASP A 1022 22.64 59.66 0.12
CA ASP A 1022 21.56 60.17 0.94
C ASP A 1022 20.44 59.14 1.19
N ALA A 1023 20.34 58.09 0.37
CA ALA A 1023 19.42 56.97 0.60
C ALA A 1023 19.85 56.06 1.77
N VAL A 1024 21.12 56.10 2.18
CA VAL A 1024 21.67 55.22 3.23
C VAL A 1024 21.66 55.87 4.61
N ASP A 1025 21.79 57.20 4.67
CA ASP A 1025 21.87 57.93 5.95
C ASP A 1025 20.49 58.37 6.49
N GLY A 1026 19.41 58.27 5.69
CA GLY A 1026 18.08 58.82 6.01
C GLY A 1026 17.02 57.87 6.58
N GLY A 1027 17.27 56.57 6.74
CA GLY A 1027 16.24 55.60 7.15
C GLY A 1027 16.79 54.45 7.99
N GLY A 1028 16.22 54.26 9.18
CA GLY A 1028 16.74 53.36 10.22
C GLY A 1028 17.20 51.98 9.75
N GLY A 1029 18.47 51.66 10.10
CA GLY A 1029 19.02 50.34 10.43
C GLY A 1029 18.96 49.22 9.38
N TRP A 1030 17.76 48.78 9.00
CA TRP A 1030 17.57 47.54 8.24
C TRP A 1030 17.63 47.74 6.73
N LEU A 1031 17.18 48.89 6.21
CA LEU A 1031 17.22 49.18 4.77
C LEU A 1031 18.68 49.36 4.29
N ALA A 1032 19.47 50.11 5.06
CA ALA A 1032 20.91 50.28 4.85
C ALA A 1032 21.66 48.93 4.96
N ALA A 1033 21.29 48.08 5.93
CA ALA A 1033 21.86 46.73 6.07
C ALA A 1033 21.47 45.81 4.91
N ALA A 1034 20.24 45.88 4.41
CA ALA A 1034 19.76 45.10 3.28
C ALA A 1034 20.42 45.54 1.97
N GLN A 1035 20.57 46.84 1.73
CA GLN A 1035 21.29 47.38 0.58
C GLN A 1035 22.78 47.02 0.64
N TYR A 1036 23.42 47.10 1.81
CA TYR A 1036 24.80 46.66 2.02
C TYR A 1036 24.94 45.16 1.78
N MET A 1037 24.05 44.33 2.32
CA MET A 1037 24.07 42.87 2.10
C MET A 1037 23.83 42.51 0.63
N PHE A 1038 22.90 43.21 -0.04
CA PHE A 1038 22.62 43.04 -1.46
C PHE A 1038 23.84 43.41 -2.32
N LEU A 1039 24.57 44.47 -1.94
CA LEU A 1039 25.83 44.85 -2.56
C LEU A 1039 26.91 43.78 -2.33
N VAL A 1040 27.03 43.25 -1.10
CA VAL A 1040 27.97 42.17 -0.76
C VAL A 1040 27.67 40.92 -1.60
N LEU A 1041 26.40 40.53 -1.72
CA LEU A 1041 25.95 39.36 -2.48
C LEU A 1041 26.12 39.53 -4.00
N HIS A 1042 25.78 40.70 -4.55
CA HIS A 1042 25.98 41.01 -5.97
C HIS A 1042 27.46 41.14 -6.32
N SER A 1043 28.22 41.81 -5.46
CA SER A 1043 29.66 41.90 -5.61
C SER A 1043 30.28 40.50 -5.57
N GLY A 1044 29.82 39.59 -4.71
CA GLY A 1044 30.30 38.22 -4.60
C GLY A 1044 29.84 37.26 -5.70
N HIS A 1045 29.17 37.75 -6.74
CA HIS A 1045 28.65 36.94 -7.85
C HIS A 1045 27.77 35.75 -7.41
N VAL A 1046 27.23 35.80 -6.19
CA VAL A 1046 26.48 34.70 -5.57
C VAL A 1046 25.26 34.33 -6.43
N PHE A 1047 24.60 35.32 -7.05
CA PHE A 1047 23.47 35.11 -7.95
C PHE A 1047 23.85 34.47 -9.30
N ALA A 1048 24.95 34.92 -9.91
CA ALA A 1048 25.45 34.33 -11.15
C ALA A 1048 25.92 32.89 -10.92
N SER A 1049 26.61 32.65 -9.79
CA SER A 1049 26.96 31.32 -9.31
C SER A 1049 25.70 30.48 -9.08
N LEU A 1050 24.73 30.93 -8.28
CA LEU A 1050 23.45 30.24 -8.06
C LEU A 1050 22.73 29.84 -9.37
N THR A 1051 22.82 30.67 -10.40
CA THR A 1051 22.20 30.36 -11.70
C THR A 1051 22.98 29.29 -12.45
N ARG A 1052 24.32 29.37 -12.48
CA ARG A 1052 25.18 28.31 -13.03
C ARG A 1052 25.01 26.97 -12.28
N TRP A 1053 24.77 27.06 -10.98
CA TRP A 1053 24.48 25.95 -10.09
C TRP A 1053 23.19 25.21 -10.40
N LEU A 1054 22.10 25.96 -10.61
CA LEU A 1054 20.80 25.39 -10.97
C LEU A 1054 20.80 24.73 -12.36
N LEU A 1055 21.80 25.02 -13.19
CA LEU A 1055 21.97 24.46 -14.54
C LEU A 1055 22.78 23.15 -14.58
N GLY A 1056 23.36 22.71 -13.44
CA GLY A 1056 23.97 21.39 -13.29
C GLY A 1056 25.29 21.17 -14.02
N PHE A 1057 26.20 22.14 -13.97
CA PHE A 1057 27.53 22.03 -14.59
C PHE A 1057 28.52 21.20 -13.77
N ARG A 1058 29.61 20.72 -14.40
CA ARG A 1058 30.64 19.93 -13.72
C ARG A 1058 31.66 20.80 -12.98
N VAL A 1059 31.93 20.45 -11.73
CA VAL A 1059 32.91 21.05 -10.81
C VAL A 1059 34.28 21.36 -11.46
N SER A 1060 34.77 20.47 -12.32
CA SER A 1060 36.11 20.56 -12.91
C SER A 1060 36.33 21.77 -13.83
N PHE A 1061 35.27 22.35 -14.39
CA PHE A 1061 35.35 23.53 -15.27
C PHE A 1061 34.91 24.82 -14.58
N MET A 1062 34.12 24.69 -13.52
CA MET A 1062 33.50 25.82 -12.83
C MET A 1062 34.42 26.47 -11.79
N LEU A 1063 35.18 25.67 -11.05
CA LEU A 1063 36.07 26.15 -10.00
C LEU A 1063 37.21 27.07 -10.52
N PRO A 1064 37.96 26.70 -11.58
CA PRO A 1064 39.04 27.55 -12.09
C PRO A 1064 38.52 28.88 -12.68
N SER A 1065 37.37 28.84 -13.36
CA SER A 1065 36.75 30.03 -13.95
C SER A 1065 36.22 30.98 -12.88
N GLN A 1066 35.56 30.46 -11.84
CA GLN A 1066 35.10 31.25 -10.70
C GLN A 1066 36.26 31.85 -9.89
N LEU A 1067 37.36 31.11 -9.72
CA LEU A 1067 38.55 31.62 -9.04
C LEU A 1067 39.21 32.75 -9.84
N LEU A 1068 39.36 32.59 -11.17
CA LEU A 1068 39.89 33.60 -12.07
C LEU A 1068 39.02 34.88 -12.11
N GLU A 1069 37.69 34.73 -12.22
CA GLU A 1069 36.73 35.85 -12.14
C GLU A 1069 36.86 36.58 -10.80
N THR A 1070 36.89 35.83 -9.69
CA THR A 1070 36.97 36.39 -8.33
C THR A 1070 38.28 37.17 -8.11
N LEU A 1071 39.41 36.62 -8.55
CA LEU A 1071 40.72 37.28 -8.45
C LEU A 1071 40.84 38.52 -9.35
N ALA A 1072 40.29 38.47 -10.57
CA ALA A 1072 40.28 39.60 -11.49
C ALA A 1072 39.46 40.78 -10.93
N LEU A 1073 38.33 40.50 -10.29
CA LEU A 1073 37.44 41.51 -9.72
C LEU A 1073 37.95 42.07 -8.38
N ALA A 1074 38.73 41.29 -7.63
CA ALA A 1074 39.32 41.75 -6.36
C ALA A 1074 40.22 42.99 -6.54
N ARG A 1075 40.83 43.14 -7.73
CA ARG A 1075 41.64 44.31 -8.09
C ARG A 1075 40.87 45.63 -8.09
N TYR A 1076 39.54 45.59 -8.14
CA TYR A 1076 38.67 46.78 -8.14
C TYR A 1076 38.05 47.09 -6.77
N HIS A 1077 38.29 46.27 -5.73
CA HIS A 1077 37.71 46.46 -4.40
C HIS A 1077 38.11 47.79 -3.75
N GLY A 1078 39.36 48.22 -3.92
CA GLY A 1078 39.79 49.52 -3.41
C GLY A 1078 39.00 50.69 -4.00
N ALA A 1079 38.72 50.64 -5.31
CA ALA A 1079 37.90 51.64 -5.99
C ALA A 1079 36.41 51.56 -5.60
N LEU A 1080 35.89 50.34 -5.38
CA LEU A 1080 34.53 50.10 -4.94
C LEU A 1080 34.31 50.64 -3.51
N CYS A 1081 35.20 50.33 -2.58
CA CYS A 1081 35.16 50.81 -1.20
C CYS A 1081 35.38 52.32 -1.06
N ALA A 1082 35.93 52.99 -2.09
CA ALA A 1082 36.07 54.44 -2.16
C ALA A 1082 34.85 55.15 -2.77
N THR A 1083 33.80 54.42 -3.17
CA THR A 1083 32.56 55.03 -3.66
C THR A 1083 31.76 55.67 -2.52
N PRO A 1084 30.99 56.76 -2.79
CA PRO A 1084 30.23 57.46 -1.76
C PRO A 1084 29.32 56.55 -0.93
N LEU A 1085 28.73 55.54 -1.58
CA LEU A 1085 27.83 54.56 -0.96
C LEU A 1085 28.52 53.69 0.11
N LEU A 1086 29.74 53.20 -0.18
CA LEU A 1086 30.50 52.33 0.74
C LEU A 1086 31.39 53.13 1.71
N ALA A 1087 31.67 54.39 1.38
CA ALA A 1087 32.37 55.32 2.25
C ALA A 1087 31.45 55.97 3.31
N SER A 1088 30.13 55.72 3.27
CA SER A 1088 29.20 56.30 4.24
C SER A 1088 29.49 55.83 5.68
N PRO A 1089 29.24 56.66 6.70
CA PRO A 1089 29.57 56.33 8.09
C PRO A 1089 28.85 55.07 8.59
N ALA A 1090 27.59 54.87 8.19
CA ALA A 1090 26.78 53.69 8.56
C ALA A 1090 27.38 52.39 8.01
N VAL A 1091 27.78 52.39 6.75
CA VAL A 1091 28.38 51.23 6.09
C VAL A 1091 29.79 50.95 6.61
N GLN A 1092 30.59 51.98 6.86
CA GLN A 1092 31.91 51.82 7.49
C GLN A 1092 31.81 51.23 8.90
N ALA A 1093 30.79 51.60 9.69
CA ALA A 1093 30.56 51.03 11.01
C ALA A 1093 30.21 49.53 10.95
N MET A 1094 29.34 49.12 10.02
CA MET A 1094 29.00 47.71 9.82
C MET A 1094 30.19 46.89 9.31
N THR A 1095 30.93 47.44 8.34
CA THR A 1095 32.14 46.84 7.80
C THR A 1095 33.20 46.64 8.87
N LYS A 1096 33.39 47.63 9.75
CA LYS A 1096 34.32 47.54 10.88
C LYS A 1096 33.91 46.41 11.84
N ARG A 1097 32.61 46.27 12.15
CA ARG A 1097 32.10 45.17 13.00
C ARG A 1097 32.33 43.80 12.36
N ALA A 1098 32.02 43.66 11.06
CA ALA A 1098 32.25 42.42 10.31
C ALA A 1098 33.75 42.06 10.26
N TYR A 1099 34.62 43.04 10.02
CA TYR A 1099 36.07 42.86 10.04
C TYR A 1099 36.57 42.38 11.42
N THR A 1100 36.08 42.99 12.50
CA THR A 1100 36.46 42.58 13.87
C THR A 1100 35.98 41.16 14.20
N LEU A 1101 34.75 40.79 13.78
CA LEU A 1101 34.21 39.44 13.96
C LEU A 1101 35.01 38.39 13.19
N LEU A 1102 35.35 38.67 11.93
CA LEU A 1102 36.23 37.79 11.14
C LEU A 1102 37.63 37.70 11.74
N GLY A 1103 38.09 38.77 12.39
CA GLY A 1103 39.33 38.78 13.18
C GLY A 1103 39.37 37.76 14.32
N ALA A 1104 38.22 37.29 14.82
CA ALA A 1104 38.15 36.24 15.82
C ALA A 1104 38.42 34.83 15.25
N LEU A 1105 38.41 34.67 13.92
CA LEU A 1105 38.71 33.39 13.23
C LEU A 1105 40.21 33.18 12.98
N ARG A 1106 41.08 34.15 13.31
CA ARG A 1106 42.50 34.13 12.94
C ARG A 1106 43.28 32.97 13.58
N PHE A 1107 44.20 32.40 12.81
CA PHE A 1107 45.08 31.32 13.27
C PHE A 1107 46.55 31.77 13.17
N THR A 1108 47.26 31.85 14.29
CA THR A 1108 48.63 32.40 14.39
C THR A 1108 49.73 31.50 13.80
N CYS A 1109 49.39 30.45 13.05
CA CYS A 1109 50.33 29.48 12.50
C CYS A 1109 51.04 29.94 11.22
N ILE A 1110 50.64 31.07 10.61
CA ILE A 1110 51.35 31.68 9.48
C ILE A 1110 52.31 32.75 10.05
N PRO A 1111 53.64 32.66 9.85
CA PRO A 1111 54.58 33.64 10.38
C PRO A 1111 54.28 35.04 9.84
N GLN A 1112 53.95 35.98 10.72
CA GLN A 1112 53.73 37.36 10.33
C GLN A 1112 55.07 38.08 10.12
N ALA A 1113 55.20 38.80 9.02
CA ALA A 1113 56.08 39.97 9.00
C ALA A 1113 55.56 40.94 10.08
N ALA A 1114 56.41 41.22 11.07
CA ALA A 1114 56.07 41.87 12.32
C ALA A 1114 55.16 43.12 12.20
N GLY A 1115 54.11 43.16 13.03
CA GLY A 1115 53.70 44.40 13.72
C GLY A 1115 52.78 45.42 13.02
N ARG A 1116 52.31 45.22 11.77
CA ARG A 1116 51.44 46.22 11.10
C ARG A 1116 50.01 45.78 10.77
N ALA A 1117 49.64 44.53 11.00
CA ALA A 1117 48.40 43.95 10.45
C ALA A 1117 47.07 44.32 11.16
N LEU A 1118 47.07 45.13 12.22
CA LEU A 1118 45.83 45.55 12.90
C LEU A 1118 45.34 46.98 12.58
N ALA A 1119 46.09 47.74 11.76
CA ALA A 1119 45.79 49.14 11.46
C ALA A 1119 45.47 49.40 9.98
N LEU A 1120 44.66 48.55 9.33
CA LEU A 1120 44.14 48.87 8.01
C LEU A 1120 43.21 50.11 8.09
N PRO A 1121 43.32 51.08 7.16
CA PRO A 1121 42.39 52.20 7.08
C PRO A 1121 40.97 51.71 6.76
N PRO A 1122 39.91 52.52 6.96
CA PRO A 1122 38.52 52.10 6.76
C PRO A 1122 38.25 51.43 5.39
N ALA A 1123 38.84 51.96 4.31
CA ALA A 1123 38.75 51.38 2.97
C ALA A 1123 39.46 50.02 2.85
N GLY A 1124 40.59 49.82 3.55
CA GLY A 1124 41.30 48.53 3.59
C GLY A 1124 40.51 47.46 4.34
N LYS A 1125 39.80 47.83 5.41
CA LYS A 1125 38.89 46.92 6.13
C LYS A 1125 37.69 46.51 5.27
N CYS A 1126 37.13 47.44 4.50
CA CYS A 1126 36.09 47.16 3.50
C CYS A 1126 36.58 46.20 2.42
N SER A 1127 37.76 46.45 1.86
CA SER A 1127 38.34 45.57 0.84
C SER A 1127 38.55 44.15 1.37
N ALA A 1128 39.05 44.00 2.60
CA ALA A 1128 39.26 42.69 3.22
C ALA A 1128 37.93 41.93 3.45
N VAL A 1129 36.90 42.57 4.02
CA VAL A 1129 35.60 41.93 4.26
C VAL A 1129 34.93 41.50 2.94
N LEU A 1130 34.98 42.34 1.91
CA LEU A 1130 34.43 42.00 0.61
C LEU A 1130 35.20 40.85 -0.03
N THR A 1131 36.53 40.92 -0.05
CA THR A 1131 37.37 39.84 -0.63
C THR A 1131 37.13 38.50 0.06
N TYR A 1132 37.05 38.48 1.40
CA TYR A 1132 36.74 37.27 2.16
C TYR A 1132 35.34 36.73 1.84
N SER A 1133 34.33 37.59 1.82
CA SER A 1133 32.95 37.20 1.48
C SER A 1133 32.85 36.64 0.07
N ARG A 1134 33.58 37.21 -0.90
CA ARG A 1134 33.60 36.70 -2.28
C ARG A 1134 34.25 35.32 -2.38
N LEU A 1135 35.40 35.11 -1.74
CA LEU A 1135 36.07 33.82 -1.78
C LEU A 1135 35.26 32.73 -1.06
N LEU A 1136 34.65 33.07 0.08
CA LEU A 1136 33.86 32.13 0.85
C LEU A 1136 32.51 31.81 0.17
N LEU A 1137 31.70 32.82 -0.15
CA LEU A 1137 30.34 32.64 -0.66
C LEU A 1137 30.26 32.47 -2.18
N GLY A 1138 31.23 33.02 -2.92
CA GLY A 1138 31.27 32.97 -4.38
C GLY A 1138 32.03 31.76 -4.94
N VAL A 1139 32.98 31.19 -4.18
CA VAL A 1139 33.86 30.10 -4.63
C VAL A 1139 33.81 28.89 -3.72
N LEU A 1140 34.17 29.01 -2.43
CA LEU A 1140 34.40 27.85 -1.56
C LEU A 1140 33.12 27.12 -1.13
N LEU A 1141 32.13 27.86 -0.61
CA LEU A 1141 30.86 27.28 -0.17
C LEU A 1141 30.09 26.65 -1.33
N PRO A 1142 29.98 27.30 -2.50
CA PRO A 1142 29.50 26.63 -3.69
C PRO A 1142 30.35 25.39 -3.97
N ALA A 1143 31.65 25.50 -4.24
CA ALA A 1143 32.46 24.35 -4.64
C ALA A 1143 32.33 23.12 -3.71
N ALA A 1144 32.19 23.35 -2.39
CA ALA A 1144 31.95 22.29 -1.41
C ALA A 1144 30.58 21.60 -1.58
N LEU A 1145 29.49 22.36 -1.78
CA LEU A 1145 28.15 21.82 -2.03
C LEU A 1145 28.10 21.00 -3.33
N GLU A 1146 28.92 21.35 -4.33
CA GLU A 1146 28.85 20.79 -5.69
C GLU A 1146 29.65 19.51 -5.69
N ALA A 1147 30.86 19.59 -5.12
CA ALA A 1147 31.67 18.43 -4.81
C ALA A 1147 30.87 17.42 -3.99
N ALA A 1148 30.07 17.84 -2.99
CA ALA A 1148 29.24 16.92 -2.22
C ALA A 1148 28.12 16.27 -3.06
N THR A 1149 27.48 17.03 -3.94
CA THR A 1149 26.38 16.54 -4.79
C THR A 1149 26.89 15.62 -5.89
N GLU A 1150 27.90 16.04 -6.64
CA GLU A 1150 28.56 15.26 -7.69
C GLU A 1150 29.24 14.02 -7.12
N LEU A 1151 29.86 14.09 -5.94
CA LEU A 1151 30.43 12.93 -5.28
C LEU A 1151 29.36 11.91 -4.87
N ARG A 1152 28.17 12.37 -4.47
CA ARG A 1152 27.04 11.48 -4.17
C ARG A 1152 26.57 10.77 -5.43
N LEU A 1153 26.37 11.51 -6.52
CA LEU A 1153 25.96 10.95 -7.82
C LEU A 1153 27.02 10.01 -8.39
N TYR A 1154 28.30 10.38 -8.34
CA TYR A 1154 29.41 9.54 -8.78
C TYR A 1154 29.50 8.26 -7.95
N ARG A 1155 29.28 8.31 -6.62
CA ARG A 1155 29.26 7.10 -5.77
C ARG A 1155 28.09 6.19 -6.12
N GLU A 1156 26.91 6.74 -6.36
CA GLU A 1156 25.75 5.94 -6.78
C GLU A 1156 26.00 5.32 -8.15
N HIS A 1157 26.55 6.07 -9.11
CA HIS A 1157 26.94 5.55 -10.41
C HIS A 1157 28.00 4.43 -10.32
N GLN A 1158 29.03 4.59 -9.49
CA GLN A 1158 30.02 3.52 -9.24
C GLN A 1158 29.45 2.32 -8.49
N ARG A 1159 28.33 2.50 -7.77
CA ARG A 1159 27.61 1.44 -7.07
C ARG A 1159 26.72 0.68 -8.03
N GLU A 1160 25.94 1.37 -8.86
CA GLU A 1160 25.14 0.80 -9.95
C GLU A 1160 26.00 -0.01 -10.92
N ARG A 1161 27.16 0.51 -11.34
CA ARG A 1161 28.10 -0.23 -12.20
C ARG A 1161 28.62 -1.51 -11.55
N ARG A 1162 28.93 -1.46 -10.25
CA ARG A 1162 29.37 -2.63 -9.48
C ARG A 1162 28.26 -3.66 -9.33
N LEU A 1163 27.02 -3.21 -9.16
CA LEU A 1163 25.85 -4.07 -9.09
C LEU A 1163 25.50 -4.69 -10.45
N ALA A 1164 25.77 -3.98 -11.54
CA ALA A 1164 25.62 -4.47 -12.92
C ALA A 1164 26.80 -5.32 -13.42
N GLY A 1165 27.75 -5.72 -12.56
CA GLY A 1165 28.91 -6.54 -12.93
C GLY A 1165 29.95 -5.85 -13.83
N LEU A 1166 29.82 -4.54 -14.05
CA LEU A 1166 30.73 -3.75 -14.88
C LEU A 1166 31.93 -3.30 -14.03
N PRO A 1167 33.17 -3.29 -14.60
CA PRO A 1167 34.32 -2.80 -13.86
C PRO A 1167 34.13 -1.33 -13.47
N ALA A 1168 34.60 -1.00 -12.26
CA ALA A 1168 34.65 0.38 -11.78
C ALA A 1168 35.32 1.26 -12.83
N GLU A 1169 34.80 2.47 -13.02
CA GLU A 1169 35.28 3.36 -14.07
C GLU A 1169 36.80 3.55 -13.91
N ARG A 1170 37.58 3.13 -14.93
CA ARG A 1170 39.04 2.97 -14.80
C ARG A 1170 39.63 4.29 -14.30
N CYS A 1171 40.39 4.22 -13.20
CA CYS A 1171 41.11 5.33 -12.56
C CYS A 1171 42.21 5.97 -13.44
N SER A 1172 42.03 6.10 -14.75
CA SER A 1172 42.90 6.89 -15.64
C SER A 1172 42.36 8.30 -15.86
N GLY A 1173 41.07 8.54 -15.64
CA GLY A 1173 40.47 9.89 -15.70
C GLY A 1173 40.80 10.73 -14.46
N THR A 1174 41.33 11.93 -14.66
CA THR A 1174 41.64 12.89 -13.60
C THR A 1174 40.43 13.21 -12.71
N GLN A 1175 39.23 13.25 -13.29
CA GLN A 1175 37.98 13.52 -12.58
C GLN A 1175 37.56 12.37 -11.63
N ALA A 1176 37.65 11.12 -12.08
CA ALA A 1176 37.37 9.94 -11.26
C ALA A 1176 38.32 9.84 -10.05
N ARG A 1177 39.61 10.17 -10.25
CA ARG A 1177 40.60 10.23 -9.17
C ARG A 1177 40.26 11.33 -8.15
N LEU A 1178 39.86 12.50 -8.63
CA LEU A 1178 39.48 13.62 -7.77
C LEU A 1178 38.31 13.26 -6.84
N TYR A 1179 37.22 12.69 -7.38
CA TYR A 1179 36.09 12.28 -6.56
C TYR A 1179 36.41 11.11 -5.62
N ALA A 1180 37.26 10.18 -6.02
CA ALA A 1180 37.72 9.12 -5.13
C ALA A 1180 38.53 9.65 -3.93
N VAL A 1181 39.32 10.71 -4.12
CA VAL A 1181 40.05 11.38 -3.04
C VAL A 1181 39.08 12.17 -2.13
N LEU A 1182 38.18 12.97 -2.71
CA LEU A 1182 37.17 13.72 -1.95
C LEU A 1182 36.26 12.81 -1.12
N GLY A 1183 35.93 11.64 -1.66
CA GLY A 1183 35.22 10.59 -0.94
C GLY A 1183 35.96 10.11 0.31
N ARG A 1184 37.24 9.77 0.18
CA ARG A 1184 38.06 9.34 1.31
C ARG A 1184 38.22 10.43 2.36
N LEU A 1185 38.34 11.69 1.92
CA LEU A 1185 38.46 12.84 2.82
C LEU A 1185 37.18 13.06 3.63
N ARG A 1186 36.01 12.93 3.00
CA ARG A 1186 34.70 12.97 3.68
C ARG A 1186 34.59 11.85 4.72
N ASP A 1187 34.94 10.62 4.35
CA ASP A 1187 34.76 9.47 5.23
C ASP A 1187 35.70 9.53 6.45
N ALA A 1188 36.84 10.22 6.34
CA ALA A 1188 37.78 10.45 7.44
C ALA A 1188 37.42 11.64 8.36
N LEU A 1189 36.55 12.55 7.92
CA LEU A 1189 36.13 13.73 8.68
C LEU A 1189 34.84 13.43 9.46
N HIS A 1190 34.97 13.00 10.70
CA HIS A 1190 33.83 12.82 11.62
C HIS A 1190 33.39 14.17 12.23
N GLY A 1191 32.12 14.28 12.63
CA GLY A 1191 31.43 15.54 12.96
C GLY A 1191 32.28 16.60 13.69
N PRO A 1192 32.87 16.30 14.86
CA PRO A 1192 33.67 17.29 15.61
C PRO A 1192 34.92 17.74 14.84
N THR A 1193 35.63 16.81 14.19
CA THR A 1193 36.82 17.11 13.38
C THR A 1193 36.50 17.87 12.10
N ALA A 1194 35.34 17.65 11.50
CA ALA A 1194 34.88 18.41 10.33
C ALA A 1194 34.59 19.87 10.67
N VAL A 1195 33.94 20.11 11.83
CA VAL A 1195 33.66 21.47 12.32
C VAL A 1195 34.97 22.21 12.60
N VAL A 1196 35.93 21.56 13.26
CA VAL A 1196 37.26 22.15 13.52
C VAL A 1196 38.01 22.41 12.20
N ALA A 1197 37.99 21.48 11.24
CA ALA A 1197 38.65 21.65 9.94
C ALA A 1197 38.06 22.82 9.13
N VAL A 1198 36.73 22.96 9.10
CA VAL A 1198 36.06 24.09 8.44
C VAL A 1198 36.40 25.40 9.14
N TRP A 1199 36.41 25.42 10.47
CA TRP A 1199 36.78 26.61 11.24
C TRP A 1199 38.23 27.04 10.99
N VAL A 1200 39.18 26.10 10.98
CA VAL A 1200 40.59 26.34 10.63
C VAL A 1200 40.73 26.86 9.19
N ALA A 1201 40.01 26.26 8.22
CA ALA A 1201 40.05 26.69 6.83
C ALA A 1201 39.51 28.12 6.64
N MET A 1202 38.44 28.48 7.35
CA MET A 1202 37.90 29.84 7.37
C MET A 1202 38.90 30.84 7.96
N GLY A 1203 39.60 30.46 9.03
CA GLY A 1203 40.65 31.27 9.64
C GLY A 1203 41.83 31.53 8.71
N LEU A 1204 42.37 30.46 8.11
CA LEU A 1204 43.48 30.56 7.15
C LEU A 1204 43.10 31.38 5.90
N LEU A 1205 41.86 31.25 5.42
CA LEU A 1205 41.35 32.07 4.32
C LEU A 1205 41.31 33.56 4.69
N PHE A 1206 40.91 33.88 5.93
CA PHE A 1206 40.89 35.27 6.38
C PHE A 1206 42.30 35.84 6.51
N ASP A 1207 43.25 35.08 7.04
CA ASP A 1207 44.65 35.50 7.11
C ASP A 1207 45.27 35.69 5.71
N LEU A 1208 44.94 34.85 4.73
CA LEU A 1208 45.34 35.05 3.32
C LEU A 1208 44.74 36.35 2.73
N VAL A 1209 43.47 36.63 3.01
CA VAL A 1209 42.80 37.86 2.54
C VAL A 1209 43.45 39.10 3.13
N LEU A 1210 43.91 39.04 4.39
CA LEU A 1210 44.63 40.15 5.01
C LEU A 1210 45.99 40.41 4.37
N VAL A 1211 46.68 39.37 3.91
CA VAL A 1211 47.91 39.51 3.11
C VAL A 1211 47.61 40.12 1.74
N LEU A 1212 46.50 39.75 1.10
CA LEU A 1212 46.08 40.30 -0.20
C LEU A 1212 45.51 41.73 -0.12
N ALA A 1213 45.05 42.16 1.06
CA ALA A 1213 44.46 43.48 1.29
C ALA A 1213 45.47 44.54 1.77
N GLN A 1214 46.66 44.10 2.22
CA GLN A 1214 47.85 44.93 2.43
C GLN A 1214 48.51 45.25 1.09
#